data_AF-A0A3C1ZBE7-F1
#
_entry.id   AF-A0A3C1ZBE7-F1
#
_cell.length_a   1.000
_cell.length_b   1.000
_cell.length_c   1.000
_cell.angle_alpha   90.00
_cell.angle_beta   90.00
_cell.angle_gamma   90.00
#
_symmetry.space_group_name_H-M   'P 1'
#
loop_
_entity.id
_entity.type
_entity.pdbx_description
1 polymer ?
#
loop_
_entity_poly.entity_id
_entity_poly.type
_entity_poly.pdbx_seq_one_letter_code
_entity_poly.pdbx_strand_id
1 'polypeptide(L)'
;MRKTLTSLAIILTSTTLWAVDVETVAGRLADELTDATTSELTLHGTIDARDFRFIADSLTQLTAIDLTGVEIVGYRADKPTFGMQTEFAPGELPQQAFFGSKLASIILPATIKVIGQAAFAGCEQLQSILLPEGLTAIEAYAFSGAGLTAVEVPATVASIGRGAFANCPQLAQATLGCAVIGEQAFMADTALESIALGEAVTTIADEAFLNTALTGIDLSTLPALKRVGTLAFASTALATAALPQQEVAVGDGALFNNALLTQANLPDDMEQVPAYVMAGNEVLDFADIIPSQAQSIGDYAFYNCTAQADTLHIPAGVNYIGTRALAGTIGVKNIYVEPTTVPQLGENVWEGVKQDIVNLDTREAEGNEIADLYAEAEQWKEFHILHNYLLGDANVDGEVSVADITAITNYQLEIESDQFDAFLADVNQDGEVGVADITMVTNILLEEMEINVVRRAPAHSEVAGEILLDDLNIKPGAQQVIAMSLNNKVALTALQCDVVLPQGLRIVAVNGTDRTARHHFTTATHNGVTRILVTSNTNELMAGNSGDIALLTIEADDTATGEMEVRNASAADPRATAHRLAGASAQASTITAVDEITDAQARVFTRNQTLVIDSPAHTTAQVVAVNGTATTLPLQPGRNESQLGTGVYVVVIDGKGHKIVIP
;
A
#
# COMPACT_ATOMS: atom_id res chain seq x y z
N MET A 1 -43.90 -31.91 -47.06
CA MET A 1 -44.13 -30.45 -47.09
C MET A 1 -42.89 -29.78 -47.67
N ARG A 2 -43.10 -28.77 -48.51
CA ARG A 2 -42.11 -28.04 -49.32
C ARG A 2 -41.41 -26.93 -48.50
N LYS A 3 -40.19 -26.60 -48.94
CA LYS A 3 -39.45 -25.30 -48.84
C LYS A 3 -38.72 -25.02 -47.50
N THR A 4 -37.48 -24.54 -47.46
CA THR A 4 -36.71 -23.70 -48.42
C THR A 4 -35.18 -23.91 -48.33
N LEU A 5 -34.53 -23.96 -49.49
CA LEU A 5 -33.13 -23.62 -49.74
C LEU A 5 -32.87 -22.11 -49.52
N THR A 6 -31.63 -21.74 -49.18
CA THR A 6 -30.84 -20.84 -50.07
C THR A 6 -29.33 -21.03 -49.88
N SER A 7 -28.67 -21.07 -51.04
CA SER A 7 -27.32 -21.53 -51.34
C SER A 7 -26.21 -20.51 -51.08
N LEU A 8 -24.97 -20.98 -50.96
CA LEU A 8 -23.85 -20.35 -51.66
C LEU A 8 -23.01 -21.41 -52.38
N ALA A 9 -22.92 -21.26 -53.69
CA ALA A 9 -22.25 -22.18 -54.60
C ALA A 9 -20.74 -21.94 -54.55
N ILE A 10 -19.97 -23.00 -54.28
CA ILE A 10 -18.54 -23.04 -54.57
C ILE A 10 -18.38 -23.70 -55.95
N ILE A 11 -17.65 -23.00 -56.81
CA ILE A 11 -17.27 -23.41 -58.15
C ILE A 11 -16.38 -24.66 -58.02
N LEU A 12 -16.88 -25.82 -58.46
CA LEU A 12 -16.06 -27.00 -58.70
C LEU A 12 -15.05 -26.67 -59.81
N THR A 13 -13.79 -26.49 -59.44
CA THR A 13 -12.68 -26.87 -60.30
C THR A 13 -12.44 -28.36 -60.02
N SER A 14 -12.60 -29.19 -61.05
CA SER A 14 -12.44 -30.64 -60.94
C SER A 14 -10.97 -30.99 -60.70
N THR A 15 -10.60 -31.10 -59.43
CA THR A 15 -9.68 -32.15 -59.01
C THR A 15 -10.56 -33.31 -58.59
N THR A 16 -10.37 -34.48 -59.17
CA THR A 16 -11.15 -35.66 -58.81
C THR A 16 -10.81 -36.04 -57.37
N LEU A 17 -11.66 -35.63 -56.42
CA LEU A 17 -11.71 -36.20 -55.07
C LEU A 17 -11.97 -37.71 -55.21
N TRP A 18 -11.03 -38.55 -54.77
CA TRP A 18 -11.21 -39.99 -54.72
C TRP A 18 -11.52 -40.38 -53.27
N ALA A 19 -12.80 -40.29 -52.92
CA ALA A 19 -13.33 -40.94 -51.72
C ALA A 19 -13.38 -42.45 -51.95
N VAL A 20 -12.65 -43.20 -51.14
CA VAL A 20 -12.60 -44.66 -51.18
C VAL A 20 -13.28 -45.19 -49.91
N ASP A 21 -14.22 -46.12 -50.10
CA ASP A 21 -14.92 -46.82 -49.03
C ASP A 21 -14.40 -48.27 -48.96
N VAL A 22 -13.89 -48.69 -47.80
CA VAL A 22 -13.22 -49.98 -47.61
C VAL A 22 -13.76 -50.71 -46.39
N GLU A 23 -14.32 -51.91 -46.62
CA GLU A 23 -14.57 -52.89 -45.57
C GLU A 23 -13.28 -53.69 -45.33
N THR A 24 -12.82 -53.79 -44.10
CA THR A 24 -11.59 -54.53 -43.80
C THR A 24 -11.66 -55.29 -42.47
N VAL A 25 -10.67 -56.17 -42.28
CA VAL A 25 -10.44 -56.89 -41.03
C VAL A 25 -9.03 -56.62 -40.54
N ALA A 26 -8.84 -56.71 -39.23
CA ALA A 26 -7.60 -56.30 -38.57
C ALA A 26 -6.31 -56.83 -39.23
N GLY A 27 -5.46 -55.89 -39.64
CA GLY A 27 -4.16 -56.08 -40.29
C GLY A 27 -4.20 -56.38 -41.78
N ARG A 28 -5.33 -56.19 -42.45
CA ARG A 28 -5.53 -56.49 -43.88
C ARG A 28 -5.80 -55.26 -44.73
N LEU A 29 -5.79 -54.03 -44.19
CA LEU A 29 -6.07 -52.82 -44.97
C LEU A 29 -5.13 -52.66 -46.18
N ALA A 30 -3.86 -53.04 -46.04
CA ALA A 30 -2.89 -52.99 -47.13
C ALA A 30 -3.20 -53.94 -48.32
N ASP A 31 -4.01 -54.98 -48.08
CA ASP A 31 -4.46 -55.88 -49.15
C ASP A 31 -5.70 -55.34 -49.86
N GLU A 32 -6.53 -54.56 -49.16
CA GLU A 32 -7.79 -54.00 -49.68
C GLU A 32 -7.58 -52.63 -50.36
N LEU A 33 -6.57 -51.86 -49.93
CA LEU A 33 -6.28 -50.53 -50.43
C LEU A 33 -4.87 -50.46 -51.04
N THR A 34 -4.77 -50.57 -52.36
CA THR A 34 -3.47 -50.53 -53.06
C THR A 34 -3.11 -49.15 -53.63
N ASP A 35 -4.06 -48.22 -53.67
CA ASP A 35 -3.84 -46.88 -54.23
C ASP A 35 -3.32 -45.89 -53.17
N ALA A 36 -2.00 -45.67 -53.18
CA ALA A 36 -1.32 -44.73 -52.27
C ALA A 36 -1.66 -43.24 -52.55
N THR A 37 -2.40 -42.93 -53.63
CA THR A 37 -2.84 -41.56 -53.95
C THR A 37 -4.19 -41.19 -53.34
N THR A 38 -4.81 -42.13 -52.60
CA THR A 38 -6.09 -41.92 -51.88
C THR A 38 -6.03 -40.68 -51.00
N SER A 39 -6.96 -39.74 -51.23
CA SER A 39 -7.07 -38.48 -50.49
C SER A 39 -8.18 -38.50 -49.43
N GLU A 40 -9.23 -39.30 -49.63
CA GLU A 40 -10.34 -39.44 -48.69
C GLU A 40 -10.66 -40.92 -48.49
N LEU A 41 -10.79 -41.36 -47.25
CA LEU A 41 -10.96 -42.77 -46.89
C LEU A 41 -12.07 -42.95 -45.86
N THR A 42 -13.02 -43.83 -46.13
CA THR A 42 -13.99 -44.32 -45.14
C THR A 42 -13.72 -45.78 -44.87
N LEU A 43 -13.55 -46.15 -43.61
CA LEU A 43 -13.29 -47.52 -43.19
C LEU A 43 -14.48 -48.10 -42.42
N HIS A 44 -14.72 -49.40 -42.62
CA HIS A 44 -15.67 -50.21 -41.86
C HIS A 44 -15.02 -51.52 -41.42
N GLY A 45 -15.57 -52.12 -40.36
CA GLY A 45 -15.14 -53.43 -39.88
C GLY A 45 -14.16 -53.33 -38.71
N THR A 46 -13.08 -54.10 -38.75
CA THR A 46 -12.08 -54.11 -37.66
C THR A 46 -10.72 -53.69 -38.18
N ILE A 47 -10.00 -52.87 -37.41
CA ILE A 47 -8.61 -52.49 -37.70
C ILE A 47 -7.73 -52.66 -36.47
N ASP A 48 -6.43 -52.81 -36.68
CA ASP A 48 -5.43 -52.82 -35.61
C ASP A 48 -4.19 -51.97 -35.94
N ALA A 49 -3.18 -52.02 -35.07
CA ALA A 49 -1.96 -51.20 -35.23
C ALA A 49 -1.21 -51.43 -36.55
N ARG A 50 -1.36 -52.59 -37.22
CA ARG A 50 -0.75 -52.83 -38.54
C ARG A 50 -1.43 -52.01 -39.64
N ASP A 51 -2.75 -51.82 -39.54
CA ASP A 51 -3.50 -51.00 -40.49
C ASP A 51 -3.15 -49.53 -40.31
N PHE A 52 -3.06 -49.04 -39.07
CA PHE A 52 -2.57 -47.69 -38.79
C PHE A 52 -1.13 -47.48 -39.27
N ARG A 53 -0.26 -48.48 -39.14
CA ARG A 53 1.10 -48.44 -39.69
C ARG A 53 1.07 -48.29 -41.21
N PHE A 54 0.20 -49.03 -41.90
CA PHE A 54 0.01 -48.88 -43.34
C PHE A 54 -0.49 -47.46 -43.71
N ILE A 55 -1.48 -46.93 -42.97
CA ILE A 55 -1.98 -45.56 -43.17
C ILE A 55 -0.84 -44.55 -43.05
N ALA A 56 -0.07 -44.61 -41.96
CA ALA A 56 1.04 -43.70 -41.68
C ALA A 56 2.14 -43.77 -42.75
N ASP A 57 2.53 -44.97 -43.17
CA ASP A 57 3.65 -45.17 -44.09
C ASP A 57 3.28 -44.94 -45.56
N SER A 58 2.03 -45.24 -45.95
CA SER A 58 1.64 -45.37 -47.36
C SER A 58 0.66 -44.29 -47.84
N LEU A 59 -0.25 -43.79 -46.99
CA LEU A 59 -1.31 -42.86 -47.40
C LEU A 59 -0.91 -41.39 -47.22
N THR A 60 0.23 -41.00 -47.80
CA THR A 60 0.85 -39.68 -47.61
C THR A 60 0.06 -38.49 -48.20
N GLN A 61 -0.97 -38.75 -49.00
CA GLN A 61 -1.87 -37.73 -49.56
C GLN A 61 -3.24 -37.67 -48.87
N LEU A 62 -3.44 -38.45 -47.80
CA LEU A 62 -4.71 -38.52 -47.11
C LEU A 62 -5.03 -37.18 -46.43
N THR A 63 -6.16 -36.60 -46.80
CA THR A 63 -6.70 -35.34 -46.27
C THR A 63 -7.96 -35.53 -45.44
N ALA A 64 -8.68 -36.64 -45.61
CA ALA A 64 -9.85 -36.96 -44.78
C ALA A 64 -9.93 -38.45 -44.47
N ILE A 65 -10.28 -38.81 -43.24
CA ILE A 65 -10.56 -40.20 -42.87
C ILE A 65 -11.79 -40.31 -41.94
N ASP A 66 -12.72 -41.19 -42.29
CA ASP A 66 -13.90 -41.53 -41.49
C ASP A 66 -13.74 -42.95 -40.92
N LEU A 67 -13.65 -43.04 -39.60
CA LEU A 67 -13.52 -44.29 -38.84
C LEU A 67 -14.78 -44.61 -38.03
N THR A 68 -15.92 -43.98 -38.31
CA THR A 68 -17.16 -44.20 -37.54
C THR A 68 -17.63 -45.65 -37.54
N GLY A 69 -17.43 -46.37 -38.65
CA GLY A 69 -17.80 -47.78 -38.83
C GLY A 69 -16.77 -48.78 -38.31
N VAL A 70 -15.71 -48.33 -37.62
CA VAL A 70 -14.57 -49.15 -37.23
C VAL A 70 -14.59 -49.54 -35.75
N GLU A 71 -14.29 -50.81 -35.47
CA GLU A 71 -13.80 -51.27 -34.18
C GLU A 71 -12.28 -51.42 -34.19
N ILE A 72 -11.58 -50.66 -33.34
CA ILE A 72 -10.13 -50.80 -33.15
C ILE A 72 -9.87 -51.94 -32.17
N VAL A 73 -9.34 -53.06 -32.68
CA VAL A 73 -9.04 -54.24 -31.87
C VAL A 73 -7.58 -54.23 -31.39
N GLY A 74 -7.33 -54.88 -30.25
CA GLY A 74 -5.99 -54.96 -29.70
C GLY A 74 -5.05 -55.81 -30.55
N TYR A 75 -3.76 -55.48 -30.51
CA TYR A 75 -2.73 -56.17 -31.29
C TYR A 75 -1.45 -56.34 -30.49
N ARG A 76 -0.81 -57.49 -30.66
CA ARG A 76 0.48 -57.83 -30.05
C ARG A 76 1.41 -58.42 -31.10
N ALA A 77 2.64 -57.91 -31.14
CA ALA A 77 3.67 -58.31 -32.09
C ALA A 77 4.96 -58.74 -31.38
N ASP A 78 5.74 -59.62 -32.03
CA ASP A 78 7.08 -59.98 -31.57
C ASP A 78 8.11 -58.84 -31.77
N LYS A 79 7.80 -57.88 -32.65
CA LYS A 79 8.65 -56.75 -33.01
C LYS A 79 7.87 -55.44 -32.88
N PRO A 80 8.54 -54.31 -32.59
CA PRO A 80 7.87 -53.03 -32.46
C PRO A 80 7.08 -52.66 -33.72
N THR A 81 5.85 -52.18 -33.54
CA THR A 81 4.99 -51.72 -34.64
C THR A 81 5.00 -50.21 -34.74
N PHE A 82 5.01 -49.49 -33.62
CA PHE A 82 5.24 -48.05 -33.55
C PHE A 82 6.28 -47.73 -32.48
N GLY A 83 7.35 -47.01 -32.86
CA GLY A 83 8.49 -46.77 -31.98
C GLY A 83 8.99 -48.06 -31.32
N MET A 84 8.85 -48.14 -30.00
CA MET A 84 9.23 -49.31 -29.18
C MET A 84 8.03 -50.17 -28.74
N GLN A 85 6.79 -49.77 -29.05
CA GLN A 85 5.57 -50.47 -28.64
C GLN A 85 5.35 -51.77 -29.42
N THR A 86 5.03 -52.83 -28.68
CA THR A 86 4.74 -54.20 -29.20
C THR A 86 3.34 -54.69 -28.83
N GLU A 87 2.59 -53.92 -28.06
CA GLU A 87 1.25 -54.26 -27.58
C GLU A 87 0.38 -53.00 -27.62
N PHE A 88 -0.85 -53.16 -28.10
CA PHE A 88 -1.84 -52.11 -28.28
C PHE A 88 -3.17 -52.62 -27.75
N ALA A 89 -3.83 -51.83 -26.90
CA ALA A 89 -5.12 -52.19 -26.33
C ALA A 89 -6.27 -51.95 -27.34
N PRO A 90 -7.41 -52.67 -27.22
CA PRO A 90 -8.61 -52.31 -27.97
C PRO A 90 -9.03 -50.87 -27.70
N GLY A 91 -9.41 -50.14 -28.75
CA GLY A 91 -9.77 -48.71 -28.65
C GLY A 91 -8.60 -47.75 -28.47
N GLU A 92 -7.35 -48.20 -28.61
CA GLU A 92 -6.15 -47.35 -28.60
C GLU A 92 -5.83 -46.88 -30.02
N LEU A 93 -5.77 -45.57 -30.23
CA LEU A 93 -5.14 -45.03 -31.42
C LEU A 93 -3.62 -45.06 -31.23
N PRO A 94 -2.85 -45.83 -32.04
CA PRO A 94 -1.42 -46.01 -31.81
C PRO A 94 -0.61 -44.71 -31.84
N GLN A 95 0.53 -44.72 -31.15
CA GLN A 95 1.47 -43.59 -31.23
C GLN A 95 1.83 -43.29 -32.70
N GLN A 96 1.96 -42.02 -33.04
CA GLN A 96 2.34 -41.55 -34.38
C GLN A 96 1.44 -42.02 -35.55
N ALA A 97 0.22 -42.54 -35.29
CA ALA A 97 -0.65 -43.09 -36.33
C ALA A 97 -0.94 -42.13 -37.51
N PHE A 98 -0.96 -40.83 -37.25
CA PHE A 98 -1.14 -39.77 -38.24
C PHE A 98 -0.08 -38.67 -38.14
N PHE A 99 1.11 -38.98 -37.61
CA PHE A 99 2.18 -38.00 -37.41
C PHE A 99 2.54 -37.26 -38.73
N GLY A 100 2.48 -35.92 -38.70
CA GLY A 100 2.80 -35.06 -39.83
C GLY A 100 1.86 -35.21 -41.03
N SER A 101 0.68 -35.83 -40.83
CA SER A 101 -0.27 -36.07 -41.91
C SER A 101 -0.90 -34.78 -42.44
N LYS A 102 -1.33 -34.79 -43.70
CA LYS A 102 -2.08 -33.70 -44.34
C LYS A 102 -3.58 -33.74 -44.01
N LEU A 103 -3.98 -34.48 -42.98
CA LEU A 103 -5.38 -34.59 -42.58
C LEU A 103 -5.96 -33.20 -42.28
N ALA A 104 -7.01 -32.85 -43.00
CA ALA A 104 -7.87 -31.72 -42.74
C ALA A 104 -9.09 -32.10 -41.88
N SER A 105 -9.53 -33.36 -41.99
CA SER A 105 -10.63 -33.89 -41.16
C SER A 105 -10.42 -35.35 -40.77
N ILE A 106 -10.85 -35.69 -39.57
CA ILE A 106 -10.96 -37.08 -39.10
C ILE A 106 -12.22 -37.24 -38.27
N ILE A 107 -12.92 -38.36 -38.47
CA ILE A 107 -14.01 -38.78 -37.57
C ILE A 107 -13.56 -40.03 -36.83
N LEU A 108 -13.43 -39.93 -35.51
CA LEU A 108 -13.02 -41.02 -34.64
C LEU A 108 -14.20 -41.97 -34.34
N PRO A 109 -13.97 -43.28 -34.17
CA PRO A 109 -14.98 -44.18 -33.64
C PRO A 109 -15.28 -43.84 -32.17
N ALA A 110 -16.54 -43.95 -31.77
CA ALA A 110 -16.98 -43.69 -30.39
C ALA A 110 -16.35 -44.63 -29.34
N THR A 111 -15.73 -45.73 -29.80
CA THR A 111 -15.08 -46.75 -28.95
C THR A 111 -13.66 -46.38 -28.54
N ILE A 112 -13.05 -45.31 -29.08
CA ILE A 112 -11.70 -44.88 -28.69
C ILE A 112 -11.63 -44.59 -27.20
N LYS A 113 -10.57 -45.11 -26.57
CA LYS A 113 -10.23 -44.94 -25.15
C LYS A 113 -8.95 -44.16 -24.93
N VAL A 114 -7.99 -44.26 -25.86
CA VAL A 114 -6.67 -43.64 -25.74
C VAL A 114 -6.25 -43.04 -27.07
N ILE A 115 -5.74 -41.81 -27.03
CA ILE A 115 -5.03 -41.19 -28.15
C ILE A 115 -3.55 -41.26 -27.82
N GLY A 116 -2.82 -42.12 -28.55
CA GLY A 116 -1.44 -42.44 -28.26
C GLY A 116 -0.46 -41.29 -28.51
N GLN A 117 0.75 -41.47 -28.00
CA GLN A 117 1.80 -40.46 -28.07
C GLN A 117 2.02 -39.93 -29.50
N ALA A 118 1.98 -38.61 -29.65
CA ALA A 118 2.18 -37.93 -30.94
C ALA A 118 1.28 -38.42 -32.10
N ALA A 119 0.12 -39.01 -31.81
CA ALA A 119 -0.77 -39.60 -32.84
C ALA A 119 -1.15 -38.63 -33.96
N PHE A 120 -1.35 -37.35 -33.65
CA PHE A 120 -1.70 -36.26 -34.57
C PHE A 120 -0.66 -35.11 -34.53
N ALA A 121 0.55 -35.36 -34.03
CA ALA A 121 1.55 -34.31 -33.95
C ALA A 121 1.93 -33.83 -35.36
N GLY A 122 1.98 -32.52 -35.58
CA GLY A 122 2.27 -31.90 -36.88
C GLY A 122 1.15 -32.00 -37.92
N CYS A 123 -0.07 -32.38 -37.53
CA CYS A 123 -1.25 -32.30 -38.40
C CYS A 123 -1.71 -30.85 -38.58
N GLU A 124 -0.90 -30.02 -39.24
CA GLU A 124 -1.10 -28.56 -39.38
C GLU A 124 -2.40 -28.17 -40.11
N GLN A 125 -3.01 -29.10 -40.85
CA GLN A 125 -4.26 -28.87 -41.58
C GLN A 125 -5.50 -29.31 -40.79
N LEU A 126 -5.34 -30.02 -39.68
CA LEU A 126 -6.45 -30.56 -38.91
C LEU A 126 -7.07 -29.45 -38.04
N GLN A 127 -8.15 -28.84 -38.54
CA GLN A 127 -8.76 -27.66 -37.89
C GLN A 127 -9.70 -27.99 -36.74
N SER A 128 -10.27 -29.19 -36.75
CA SER A 128 -11.24 -29.63 -35.75
C SER A 128 -11.19 -31.14 -35.59
N ILE A 129 -11.40 -31.61 -34.37
CA ILE A 129 -11.56 -33.03 -34.06
C ILE A 129 -12.60 -33.15 -32.94
N LEU A 130 -13.51 -34.12 -33.08
CA LEU A 130 -14.44 -34.47 -32.01
C LEU A 130 -13.84 -35.59 -31.17
N LEU A 131 -13.50 -35.28 -29.91
CA LEU A 131 -13.02 -36.27 -28.96
C LEU A 131 -14.22 -37.04 -28.38
N PRO A 132 -14.21 -38.38 -28.39
CA PRO A 132 -15.36 -39.15 -27.95
C PRO A 132 -15.53 -39.12 -26.42
N GLU A 133 -16.78 -39.08 -25.94
CA GLU A 133 -17.13 -39.11 -24.50
C GLU A 133 -16.53 -40.28 -23.72
N GLY A 134 -16.20 -41.38 -24.40
CA GLY A 134 -15.58 -42.55 -23.80
C GLY A 134 -14.06 -42.46 -23.61
N LEU A 135 -13.42 -41.37 -24.05
CA LEU A 135 -11.97 -41.17 -24.03
C LEU A 135 -11.45 -41.06 -22.59
N THR A 136 -10.35 -41.74 -22.29
CA THR A 136 -9.79 -41.81 -20.93
C THR A 136 -8.40 -41.20 -20.82
N ALA A 137 -7.64 -41.15 -21.91
CA ALA A 137 -6.30 -40.58 -21.92
C ALA A 137 -5.94 -39.93 -23.27
N ILE A 138 -5.25 -38.80 -23.18
CA ILE A 138 -4.57 -38.13 -24.29
C ILE A 138 -3.10 -38.14 -23.94
N GLU A 139 -2.28 -38.89 -24.67
CA GLU A 139 -0.87 -39.07 -24.32
C GLU A 139 0.02 -37.88 -24.73
N ALA A 140 1.30 -37.96 -24.38
CA ALA A 140 2.26 -36.91 -24.62
C ALA A 140 2.32 -36.52 -26.11
N TYR A 141 2.36 -35.22 -26.38
CA TYR A 141 2.45 -34.63 -27.72
C TYR A 141 1.35 -35.04 -28.71
N ALA A 142 0.24 -35.66 -28.25
CA ALA A 142 -0.79 -36.25 -29.12
C ALA A 142 -1.25 -35.35 -30.27
N PHE A 143 -1.38 -34.04 -30.04
CA PHE A 143 -1.79 -33.01 -31.00
C PHE A 143 -0.77 -31.88 -31.12
N SER A 144 0.49 -32.08 -30.70
CA SER A 144 1.48 -31.00 -30.73
C SER A 144 1.71 -30.51 -32.17
N GLY A 145 1.63 -29.21 -32.42
CA GLY A 145 1.76 -28.68 -33.79
C GLY A 145 0.52 -28.89 -34.67
N ALA A 146 -0.62 -29.32 -34.13
CA ALA A 146 -1.83 -29.48 -34.92
C ALA A 146 -2.46 -28.11 -35.28
N GLY A 147 -3.18 -28.07 -36.39
CA GLY A 147 -3.92 -26.89 -36.86
C GLY A 147 -5.23 -26.63 -36.14
N LEU A 148 -5.44 -27.20 -34.95
CA LEU A 148 -6.73 -27.16 -34.25
C LEU A 148 -7.10 -25.72 -33.93
N THR A 149 -8.38 -25.37 -34.14
CA THR A 149 -8.92 -24.04 -33.83
C THR A 149 -9.62 -24.00 -32.47
N ALA A 150 -10.19 -25.13 -32.07
CA ALA A 150 -10.77 -25.36 -30.75
C ALA A 150 -10.64 -26.84 -30.37
N VAL A 151 -10.64 -27.12 -29.07
CA VAL A 151 -10.72 -28.50 -28.55
C VAL A 151 -11.66 -28.58 -27.35
N GLU A 152 -12.43 -29.66 -27.30
CA GLU A 152 -13.24 -30.04 -26.15
C GLU A 152 -12.72 -31.38 -25.60
N VAL A 153 -12.14 -31.33 -24.41
CA VAL A 153 -11.60 -32.50 -23.70
C VAL A 153 -12.68 -32.99 -22.71
N PRO A 154 -13.25 -34.19 -22.91
CA PRO A 154 -14.30 -34.73 -22.06
C PRO A 154 -13.86 -34.92 -20.60
N ALA A 155 -14.83 -34.89 -19.68
CA ALA A 155 -14.58 -35.10 -18.25
C ALA A 155 -14.13 -36.53 -17.87
N THR A 156 -14.28 -37.48 -18.79
CA THR A 156 -13.80 -38.86 -18.67
C THR A 156 -12.29 -39.00 -18.83
N VAL A 157 -11.62 -37.97 -19.37
CA VAL A 157 -10.16 -37.94 -19.53
C VAL A 157 -9.50 -37.72 -18.16
N ALA A 158 -8.72 -38.70 -17.71
CA ALA A 158 -8.02 -38.59 -16.43
C ALA A 158 -6.91 -37.54 -16.48
N SER A 159 -6.16 -37.50 -17.58
CA SER A 159 -5.04 -36.58 -17.76
C SER A 159 -4.79 -36.24 -19.23
N ILE A 160 -4.41 -34.99 -19.47
CA ILE A 160 -3.75 -34.55 -20.69
C ILE A 160 -2.24 -34.75 -20.52
N GLY A 161 -1.60 -35.47 -21.44
CA GLY A 161 -0.17 -35.77 -21.39
C GLY A 161 0.71 -34.55 -21.66
N ARG A 162 2.02 -34.71 -21.38
CA ARG A 162 3.03 -33.67 -21.59
C ARG A 162 2.99 -33.13 -23.01
N GLY A 163 2.86 -31.80 -23.16
CA GLY A 163 2.87 -31.14 -24.47
C GLY A 163 1.78 -31.59 -25.43
N ALA A 164 0.69 -32.20 -24.93
CA ALA A 164 -0.30 -32.84 -25.80
C ALA A 164 -0.89 -31.89 -26.84
N PHE A 165 -1.09 -30.62 -26.52
CA PHE A 165 -1.58 -29.58 -27.43
C PHE A 165 -0.54 -28.48 -27.68
N ALA A 166 0.73 -28.68 -27.30
CA ALA A 166 1.74 -27.62 -27.41
C ALA A 166 2.01 -27.21 -28.87
N ASN A 167 2.24 -25.92 -29.08
CA ASN A 167 2.53 -25.30 -30.37
C ASN A 167 1.40 -25.47 -31.39
N CYS A 168 0.13 -25.42 -30.99
CA CYS A 168 -1.02 -25.33 -31.90
C CYS A 168 -1.31 -23.85 -32.24
N PRO A 169 -0.76 -23.30 -33.35
CA PRO A 169 -0.74 -21.85 -33.60
C PRO A 169 -2.12 -21.25 -33.89
N GLN A 170 -3.13 -22.09 -34.15
CA GLN A 170 -4.49 -21.67 -34.46
C GLN A 170 -5.47 -21.94 -33.31
N LEU A 171 -5.03 -22.58 -32.22
CA LEU A 171 -5.91 -22.99 -31.14
C LEU A 171 -6.33 -21.77 -30.34
N ALA A 172 -7.57 -21.33 -30.53
CA ALA A 172 -8.09 -20.11 -29.92
C ALA A 172 -8.87 -20.37 -28.63
N GLN A 173 -9.45 -21.56 -28.49
CA GLN A 173 -10.33 -21.93 -27.38
C GLN A 173 -10.12 -23.38 -26.95
N ALA A 174 -10.14 -23.64 -25.65
CA ALA A 174 -10.15 -25.00 -25.14
C ALA A 174 -11.14 -25.17 -23.98
N THR A 175 -11.94 -26.24 -24.02
CA THR A 175 -12.79 -26.68 -22.90
C THR A 175 -12.15 -27.93 -22.29
N LEU A 176 -11.77 -27.86 -21.01
CA LEU A 176 -10.93 -28.85 -20.34
C LEU A 176 -11.70 -29.49 -19.18
N GLY A 177 -12.36 -30.62 -19.44
CA GLY A 177 -13.05 -31.41 -18.41
C GLY A 177 -12.15 -32.34 -17.60
N CYS A 178 -10.88 -32.49 -17.99
CA CYS A 178 -9.96 -33.47 -17.41
C CYS A 178 -9.52 -33.13 -15.97
N ALA A 179 -9.08 -34.13 -15.21
CA ALA A 179 -8.62 -33.92 -13.84
C ALA A 179 -7.19 -33.32 -13.75
N VAL A 180 -6.32 -33.63 -14.72
CA VAL A 180 -4.92 -33.16 -14.75
C VAL A 180 -4.59 -32.57 -16.12
N ILE A 181 -4.17 -31.31 -16.12
CA ILE A 181 -3.60 -30.64 -17.29
C ILE A 181 -2.08 -30.79 -17.20
N GLY A 182 -1.49 -31.58 -18.10
CA GLY A 182 -0.10 -31.99 -18.05
C GLY A 182 0.92 -30.90 -18.32
N GLU A 183 2.19 -31.22 -18.05
CA GLU A 183 3.33 -30.32 -18.26
C GLU A 183 3.36 -29.82 -19.71
N GLN A 184 3.53 -28.52 -19.92
CA GLN A 184 3.58 -27.89 -21.24
C GLN A 184 2.34 -28.16 -22.12
N ALA A 185 1.21 -28.61 -21.56
CA ALA A 185 0.07 -29.13 -22.34
C ALA A 185 -0.37 -28.20 -23.48
N PHE A 186 -0.40 -26.88 -23.25
CA PHE A 186 -0.77 -25.83 -24.19
C PHE A 186 0.37 -24.80 -24.37
N MET A 187 1.63 -25.22 -24.14
CA MET A 187 2.77 -24.33 -24.26
C MET A 187 2.89 -23.78 -25.68
N ALA A 188 3.09 -22.47 -25.80
CA ALA A 188 3.25 -21.73 -27.05
C ALA A 188 2.05 -21.82 -28.00
N ASP A 189 0.84 -22.02 -27.46
CA ASP A 189 -0.41 -21.86 -28.19
C ASP A 189 -0.75 -20.37 -28.28
N THR A 190 -0.05 -19.67 -29.18
CA THR A 190 -0.05 -18.20 -29.26
C THR A 190 -1.39 -17.57 -29.67
N ALA A 191 -2.38 -18.38 -30.04
CA ALA A 191 -3.74 -17.93 -30.34
C ALA A 191 -4.73 -18.22 -29.20
N LEU A 192 -4.33 -18.97 -28.16
CA LEU A 192 -5.24 -19.44 -27.11
C LEU A 192 -5.63 -18.30 -26.18
N GLU A 193 -6.78 -17.68 -26.46
CA GLU A 193 -7.25 -16.48 -25.76
C GLU A 193 -8.18 -16.79 -24.58
N SER A 194 -8.81 -17.97 -24.58
CA SER A 194 -9.77 -18.37 -23.55
C SER A 194 -9.79 -19.88 -23.29
N ILE A 195 -9.98 -20.24 -22.03
CA ILE A 195 -10.18 -21.62 -21.59
C ILE A 195 -11.41 -21.72 -20.69
N ALA A 196 -12.10 -22.85 -20.76
CA ALA A 196 -13.13 -23.24 -19.81
C ALA A 196 -12.64 -24.47 -19.05
N LEU A 197 -12.56 -24.37 -17.72
CA LEU A 197 -12.08 -25.45 -16.85
C LEU A 197 -13.26 -26.16 -16.18
N GLY A 198 -13.25 -27.49 -16.18
CA GLY A 198 -14.23 -28.30 -15.46
C GLY A 198 -13.96 -28.38 -13.96
N GLU A 199 -15.00 -28.64 -13.16
CA GLU A 199 -14.89 -28.74 -11.69
C GLU A 199 -13.98 -29.88 -11.21
N ALA A 200 -13.67 -30.85 -12.08
CA ALA A 200 -12.80 -31.99 -11.78
C ALA A 200 -11.30 -31.64 -11.83
N VAL A 201 -10.92 -30.44 -12.31
CA VAL A 201 -9.51 -30.04 -12.42
C VAL A 201 -8.88 -29.98 -11.02
N THR A 202 -7.89 -30.85 -10.80
CA THR A 202 -7.12 -30.92 -9.54
C THR A 202 -5.73 -30.35 -9.67
N THR A 203 -5.16 -30.39 -10.87
CA THR A 203 -3.76 -30.02 -11.12
C THR A 203 -3.63 -29.33 -12.47
N ILE A 204 -3.02 -28.13 -12.42
CA ILE A 204 -2.44 -27.47 -13.57
C ILE A 204 -0.92 -27.63 -13.43
N ALA A 205 -0.31 -28.43 -14.30
CA ALA A 205 1.10 -28.77 -14.19
C ALA A 205 2.02 -27.65 -14.70
N ASP A 206 3.33 -27.92 -14.67
CA ASP A 206 4.35 -26.92 -14.96
C ASP A 206 4.29 -26.49 -16.42
N GLU A 207 4.43 -25.19 -16.67
CA GLU A 207 4.43 -24.57 -18.01
C GLU A 207 3.16 -24.86 -18.84
N ALA A 208 2.06 -25.32 -18.21
CA ALA A 208 0.87 -25.81 -18.90
C ALA A 208 0.31 -24.81 -19.93
N PHE A 209 0.34 -23.51 -19.64
CA PHE A 209 -0.13 -22.43 -20.50
C PHE A 209 0.95 -21.36 -20.75
N LEU A 210 2.23 -21.73 -20.65
CA LEU A 210 3.36 -20.83 -20.93
C LEU A 210 3.27 -20.30 -22.38
N ASN A 211 3.47 -18.99 -22.55
CA ASN A 211 3.45 -18.31 -23.87
C ASN A 211 2.12 -18.45 -24.63
N THR A 212 0.98 -18.40 -23.94
CA THR A 212 -0.37 -18.38 -24.54
C THR A 212 -0.93 -16.96 -24.64
N ALA A 213 -2.04 -16.77 -25.35
CA ALA A 213 -2.73 -15.48 -25.46
C ALA A 213 -3.84 -15.28 -24.41
N LEU A 214 -3.85 -16.08 -23.33
CA LEU A 214 -4.90 -16.04 -22.32
C LEU A 214 -5.05 -14.64 -21.74
N THR A 215 -6.27 -14.11 -21.74
CA THR A 215 -6.55 -12.72 -21.33
C THR A 215 -7.05 -12.59 -19.88
N GLY A 216 -7.58 -13.65 -19.31
CA GLY A 216 -7.99 -13.71 -17.91
C GLY A 216 -8.13 -15.16 -17.44
N ILE A 217 -7.92 -15.38 -16.14
CA ILE A 217 -8.13 -16.69 -15.53
C ILE A 217 -8.76 -16.55 -14.13
N ASP A 218 -9.85 -17.28 -13.90
CA ASP A 218 -10.47 -17.41 -12.59
C ASP A 218 -10.43 -18.87 -12.15
N LEU A 219 -9.53 -19.17 -11.21
CA LEU A 219 -9.37 -20.46 -10.57
C LEU A 219 -10.02 -20.48 -9.18
N SER A 220 -10.51 -19.34 -8.67
CA SER A 220 -11.01 -19.20 -7.29
C SER A 220 -12.24 -20.06 -7.00
N THR A 221 -12.95 -20.45 -8.05
CA THR A 221 -14.18 -21.24 -7.98
C THR A 221 -13.97 -22.75 -8.16
N LEU A 222 -12.73 -23.21 -8.41
CA LEU A 222 -12.43 -24.63 -8.65
C LEU A 222 -12.27 -25.41 -7.33
N PRO A 223 -13.25 -26.22 -6.91
CA PRO A 223 -13.28 -26.81 -5.57
C PRO A 223 -12.25 -27.93 -5.38
N ALA A 224 -11.79 -28.55 -6.47
CA ALA A 224 -10.88 -29.68 -6.44
C ALA A 224 -9.41 -29.29 -6.72
N LEU A 225 -9.14 -28.02 -7.05
CA LEU A 225 -7.80 -27.57 -7.43
C LEU A 225 -6.85 -27.62 -6.22
N LYS A 226 -5.74 -28.35 -6.38
CA LYS A 226 -4.70 -28.51 -5.35
C LYS A 226 -3.34 -27.97 -5.76
N ARG A 227 -3.09 -27.80 -7.06
CA ARG A 227 -1.78 -27.35 -7.56
C ARG A 227 -1.89 -26.51 -8.82
N VAL A 228 -1.17 -25.39 -8.81
CA VAL A 228 -0.77 -24.60 -9.98
C VAL A 228 0.75 -24.68 -10.11
N GLY A 229 1.23 -25.22 -11.22
CA GLY A 229 2.64 -25.55 -11.43
C GLY A 229 3.56 -24.36 -11.65
N THR A 230 4.86 -24.67 -11.70
CA THR A 230 5.92 -23.71 -12.03
C THR A 230 5.67 -23.15 -13.43
N LEU A 231 5.74 -21.82 -13.59
CA LEU A 231 5.54 -21.12 -14.87
C LEU A 231 4.20 -21.45 -15.59
N ALA A 232 3.19 -21.94 -14.86
CA ALA A 232 1.95 -22.45 -15.45
C ALA A 232 1.24 -21.42 -16.35
N PHE A 233 1.25 -20.14 -15.98
CA PHE A 233 0.68 -19.03 -16.74
C PHE A 233 1.71 -17.92 -16.98
N ALA A 234 2.96 -18.33 -17.24
CA ALA A 234 4.02 -17.39 -17.55
C ALA A 234 3.92 -16.84 -18.98
N SER A 235 4.30 -15.58 -19.18
CA SER A 235 4.36 -14.91 -20.48
C SER A 235 3.06 -15.00 -21.28
N THR A 236 1.93 -14.77 -20.60
CA THR A 236 0.60 -14.74 -21.23
C THR A 236 0.09 -13.30 -21.36
N ALA A 237 -1.11 -13.13 -21.91
CA ALA A 237 -1.77 -11.83 -22.04
C ALA A 237 -2.73 -11.52 -20.87
N LEU A 238 -2.55 -12.18 -19.71
CA LEU A 238 -3.48 -12.08 -18.58
C LEU A 238 -3.59 -10.62 -18.12
N ALA A 239 -4.81 -10.11 -18.07
CA ALA A 239 -5.15 -8.84 -17.42
C ALA A 239 -5.56 -9.06 -15.96
N THR A 240 -6.20 -10.18 -15.65
CA THR A 240 -6.59 -10.58 -14.30
C THR A 240 -6.32 -12.05 -14.03
N ALA A 241 -5.95 -12.39 -12.79
CA ALA A 241 -5.78 -13.76 -12.34
C ALA A 241 -6.34 -13.95 -10.92
N ALA A 242 -7.29 -14.87 -10.73
CA ALA A 242 -7.84 -15.19 -9.42
C ALA A 242 -7.50 -16.63 -9.00
N LEU A 243 -6.57 -16.81 -8.07
CA LEU A 243 -6.22 -18.07 -7.43
C LEU A 243 -7.15 -18.37 -6.23
N PRO A 244 -7.36 -19.66 -5.88
CA PRO A 244 -8.02 -20.05 -4.63
C PRO A 244 -7.31 -19.46 -3.42
N GLN A 245 -8.08 -19.11 -2.39
CA GLN A 245 -7.55 -18.46 -1.19
C GLN A 245 -6.92 -19.43 -0.19
N GLN A 246 -7.19 -20.73 -0.31
CA GLN A 246 -6.70 -21.76 0.60
C GLN A 246 -6.43 -23.08 -0.12
N GLU A 247 -5.58 -23.91 0.46
CA GLU A 247 -5.31 -25.30 0.07
C GLU A 247 -4.82 -25.52 -1.38
N VAL A 248 -4.14 -24.52 -1.96
CA VAL A 248 -3.56 -24.62 -3.31
C VAL A 248 -2.05 -24.37 -3.28
N ALA A 249 -1.28 -25.35 -3.73
CA ALA A 249 0.15 -25.18 -3.93
C ALA A 249 0.41 -24.39 -5.22
N VAL A 250 1.19 -23.30 -5.13
CA VAL A 250 1.58 -22.47 -6.27
C VAL A 250 3.07 -22.63 -6.52
N GLY A 251 3.45 -22.92 -7.76
CA GLY A 251 4.84 -23.09 -8.18
C GLY A 251 5.55 -21.78 -8.49
N ASP A 252 6.87 -21.85 -8.61
CA ASP A 252 7.71 -20.71 -8.97
C ASP A 252 7.29 -20.11 -10.31
N GLY A 253 7.25 -18.77 -10.39
CA GLY A 253 6.90 -18.08 -11.64
C GLY A 253 5.51 -18.37 -12.19
N ALA A 254 4.57 -18.90 -11.40
CA ALA A 254 3.24 -19.28 -11.89
C ALA A 254 2.53 -18.17 -12.69
N LEU A 255 2.75 -16.90 -12.35
CA LEU A 255 2.21 -15.70 -13.02
C LEU A 255 3.34 -14.77 -13.53
N PHE A 256 4.49 -15.34 -13.92
CA PHE A 256 5.64 -14.60 -14.42
C PHE A 256 5.37 -13.86 -15.74
N ASN A 257 5.80 -12.61 -15.85
CA ASN A 257 5.91 -11.83 -17.07
C ASN A 257 4.59 -11.66 -17.85
N ASN A 258 3.52 -11.30 -17.15
CA ASN A 258 2.24 -10.94 -17.74
C ASN A 258 2.11 -9.41 -17.79
N ALA A 259 2.60 -8.81 -18.88
CA ALA A 259 2.72 -7.35 -19.02
C ALA A 259 1.40 -6.57 -18.93
N LEU A 260 0.25 -7.25 -19.01
CA LEU A 260 -1.08 -6.65 -18.90
C LEU A 260 -1.74 -6.89 -17.52
N LEU A 261 -1.10 -7.65 -16.63
CA LEU A 261 -1.70 -8.11 -15.38
C LEU A 261 -1.84 -6.95 -14.39
N THR A 262 -3.06 -6.47 -14.21
CA THR A 262 -3.36 -5.37 -13.28
C THR A 262 -3.84 -5.87 -11.93
N GLN A 263 -4.44 -7.06 -11.88
CA GLN A 263 -4.99 -7.62 -10.65
C GLN A 263 -4.69 -9.12 -10.54
N ALA A 264 -4.09 -9.51 -9.43
CA ALA A 264 -3.94 -10.90 -9.05
C ALA A 264 -4.06 -11.08 -7.54
N ASN A 265 -4.34 -12.30 -7.10
CA ASN A 265 -4.25 -12.69 -5.70
C ASN A 265 -3.36 -13.94 -5.55
N LEU A 266 -2.72 -14.05 -4.40
CA LEU A 266 -2.11 -15.27 -3.93
C LEU A 266 -3.00 -15.93 -2.86
N PRO A 267 -2.85 -17.23 -2.61
CA PRO A 267 -3.49 -17.90 -1.47
C PRO A 267 -3.04 -17.27 -0.15
N ASP A 268 -3.99 -16.92 0.71
CA ASP A 268 -3.70 -16.18 1.95
C ASP A 268 -3.05 -17.07 3.03
N ASP A 269 -3.27 -18.39 2.96
CA ASP A 269 -2.66 -19.40 3.83
C ASP A 269 -1.22 -19.78 3.45
N MET A 270 -0.63 -19.10 2.47
CA MET A 270 0.70 -19.38 1.96
C MET A 270 1.79 -18.90 2.91
N GLU A 271 2.50 -19.82 3.55
CA GLU A 271 3.64 -19.49 4.42
C GLU A 271 4.92 -19.11 3.66
N GLN A 272 5.08 -19.57 2.42
CA GLN A 272 6.29 -19.36 1.61
C GLN A 272 5.88 -18.86 0.23
N VAL A 273 6.14 -17.59 -0.07
CA VAL A 273 5.86 -17.03 -1.40
C VAL A 273 6.88 -17.58 -2.40
N PRO A 274 6.46 -18.23 -3.50
CA PRO A 274 7.37 -18.86 -4.45
C PRO A 274 8.33 -17.88 -5.15
N ALA A 275 9.46 -18.38 -5.62
CA ALA A 275 10.41 -17.59 -6.39
C ALA A 275 9.77 -17.17 -7.73
N TYR A 276 10.11 -15.99 -8.23
CA TYR A 276 9.61 -15.44 -9.51
C TYR A 276 8.07 -15.33 -9.66
N VAL A 277 7.27 -15.66 -8.63
CA VAL A 277 5.82 -15.97 -8.74
C VAL A 277 5.05 -14.96 -9.58
N MET A 278 5.39 -13.68 -9.46
CA MET A 278 4.80 -12.57 -10.19
C MET A 278 5.85 -11.61 -10.76
N ALA A 279 7.09 -12.04 -11.01
CA ALA A 279 8.12 -11.17 -11.60
C ALA A 279 7.75 -10.73 -13.02
N GLY A 280 8.08 -9.49 -13.38
CA GLY A 280 7.90 -8.91 -14.72
C GLY A 280 6.47 -8.41 -15.00
N ASN A 281 5.62 -8.28 -13.96
CA ASN A 281 4.28 -7.74 -14.10
C ASN A 281 4.30 -6.22 -13.93
N GLU A 282 4.57 -5.52 -15.04
CA GLU A 282 4.87 -4.08 -15.07
C GLU A 282 3.68 -3.15 -14.79
N VAL A 283 2.48 -3.66 -14.52
CA VAL A 283 1.27 -2.85 -14.28
C VAL A 283 0.39 -3.39 -13.14
N LEU A 284 0.95 -4.25 -12.28
CA LEU A 284 0.25 -4.94 -11.20
C LEU A 284 -0.08 -4.01 -10.03
N ASP A 285 -1.27 -4.14 -9.46
CA ASP A 285 -1.58 -3.50 -8.18
C ASP A 285 -0.91 -4.26 -7.02
N PHE A 286 -0.10 -3.55 -6.23
CA PHE A 286 0.68 -4.11 -5.11
C PHE A 286 0.02 -3.98 -3.75
N ALA A 287 -1.10 -3.25 -3.64
CA ALA A 287 -1.86 -3.21 -2.41
C ALA A 287 -2.37 -4.63 -2.11
N ASP A 288 -1.82 -5.25 -1.07
CA ASP A 288 -2.22 -6.57 -0.54
C ASP A 288 -1.84 -7.81 -1.39
N ILE A 289 -0.78 -7.73 -2.20
CA ILE A 289 -0.34 -8.89 -3.00
C ILE A 289 0.37 -9.98 -2.19
N ILE A 290 0.94 -9.63 -1.02
CA ILE A 290 1.69 -10.56 -0.17
C ILE A 290 0.71 -11.23 0.82
N PRO A 291 0.63 -12.57 0.86
CA PRO A 291 -0.25 -13.32 1.76
C PRO A 291 -0.06 -12.97 3.24
N SER A 292 -1.14 -12.87 4.01
CA SER A 292 -1.06 -12.47 5.43
C SER A 292 -0.30 -13.50 6.30
N GLN A 293 -0.29 -14.77 5.90
CA GLN A 293 0.44 -15.84 6.61
C GLN A 293 1.88 -16.02 6.10
N ALA A 294 2.36 -15.19 5.18
CA ALA A 294 3.70 -15.31 4.62
C ALA A 294 4.78 -15.18 5.71
N GLN A 295 5.68 -16.15 5.75
CA GLN A 295 6.88 -16.14 6.58
C GLN A 295 8.13 -15.79 5.77
N SER A 296 8.13 -16.11 4.47
CA SER A 296 9.21 -15.71 3.57
C SER A 296 8.71 -15.31 2.20
N ILE A 297 9.49 -14.44 1.56
CA ILE A 297 9.31 -14.04 0.16
C ILE A 297 10.44 -14.62 -0.67
N GLY A 298 10.11 -15.43 -1.69
CA GLY A 298 11.08 -16.10 -2.54
C GLY A 298 11.94 -15.16 -3.41
N ASP A 299 13.06 -15.68 -3.89
CA ASP A 299 13.96 -14.93 -4.77
C ASP A 299 13.20 -14.43 -6.01
N TYR A 300 13.41 -13.16 -6.36
CA TYR A 300 12.77 -12.51 -7.51
C TYR A 300 11.23 -12.55 -7.50
N ALA A 301 10.53 -12.85 -6.38
CA ALA A 301 9.08 -13.06 -6.37
C ALA A 301 8.26 -11.96 -7.09
N PHE A 302 8.67 -10.70 -6.93
CA PHE A 302 8.03 -9.50 -7.47
C PHE A 302 9.03 -8.61 -8.25
N TYR A 303 10.07 -9.22 -8.83
CA TYR A 303 11.09 -8.50 -9.59
C TYR A 303 10.51 -7.74 -10.79
N ASN A 304 10.88 -6.47 -10.99
CA ASN A 304 10.43 -5.61 -12.08
C ASN A 304 8.90 -5.47 -12.20
N CYS A 305 8.22 -5.35 -11.06
CA CYS A 305 6.79 -5.09 -11.06
C CYS A 305 6.49 -3.65 -10.70
N THR A 306 5.64 -2.96 -11.45
CA THR A 306 5.29 -1.56 -11.13
C THR A 306 4.05 -1.53 -10.27
N ALA A 307 4.12 -0.86 -9.13
CA ALA A 307 2.97 -0.69 -8.26
C ALA A 307 2.02 0.37 -8.83
N GLN A 308 0.76 0.00 -9.09
CA GLN A 308 -0.30 0.98 -9.36
C GLN A 308 -0.78 1.69 -8.10
N ALA A 309 -0.92 0.95 -7.00
CA ALA A 309 -1.01 1.55 -5.67
C ALA A 309 0.34 2.13 -5.27
N ASP A 310 0.32 3.25 -4.56
CA ASP A 310 1.54 3.84 -4.00
C ASP A 310 1.94 3.22 -2.67
N THR A 311 1.39 2.06 -2.34
CA THR A 311 1.48 1.41 -1.04
C THR A 311 1.84 -0.07 -1.18
N LEU A 312 2.77 -0.55 -0.36
CA LEU A 312 3.15 -1.96 -0.20
C LEU A 312 2.99 -2.37 1.27
N HIS A 313 2.37 -3.52 1.54
CA HIS A 313 2.24 -4.09 2.88
C HIS A 313 3.17 -5.30 3.05
N ILE A 314 3.96 -5.32 4.11
CA ILE A 314 4.78 -6.46 4.53
C ILE A 314 4.16 -7.05 5.80
N PRO A 315 3.54 -8.26 5.73
CA PRO A 315 2.81 -8.86 6.86
C PRO A 315 3.70 -9.26 8.05
N ALA A 316 3.10 -9.31 9.24
CA ALA A 316 3.80 -9.52 10.51
C ALA A 316 4.68 -10.78 10.58
N GLY A 317 4.31 -11.84 9.84
CA GLY A 317 5.02 -13.13 9.83
C GLY A 317 6.33 -13.13 9.05
N VAL A 318 6.54 -12.16 8.15
CA VAL A 318 7.67 -12.15 7.22
C VAL A 318 8.98 -11.96 7.97
N ASN A 319 9.84 -12.98 7.92
CA ASN A 319 11.16 -12.97 8.56
C ASN A 319 12.32 -13.07 7.56
N TYR A 320 12.04 -13.38 6.29
CA TYR A 320 13.04 -13.41 5.21
C TYR A 320 12.46 -12.89 3.89
N ILE A 321 13.24 -12.06 3.19
CA ILE A 321 12.92 -11.57 1.85
C ILE A 321 14.09 -11.91 0.92
N GLY A 322 13.81 -12.70 -0.11
CA GLY A 322 14.80 -13.30 -1.01
C GLY A 322 15.55 -12.32 -1.90
N THR A 323 16.60 -12.83 -2.54
CA THR A 323 17.45 -12.07 -3.47
C THR A 323 16.61 -11.42 -4.55
N ARG A 324 16.74 -10.10 -4.72
CA ARG A 324 15.99 -9.30 -5.71
C ARG A 324 14.47 -9.47 -5.68
N ALA A 325 13.90 -9.92 -4.56
CA ALA A 325 12.46 -10.21 -4.47
C ALA A 325 11.58 -9.00 -4.82
N LEU A 326 12.02 -7.79 -4.48
CA LEU A 326 11.32 -6.52 -4.70
C LEU A 326 12.16 -5.55 -5.58
N ALA A 327 13.16 -6.07 -6.29
CA ALA A 327 14.01 -5.22 -7.11
C ALA A 327 13.25 -4.75 -8.34
N GLY A 328 13.44 -3.49 -8.73
CA GLY A 328 12.73 -2.86 -9.83
C GLY A 328 11.28 -2.52 -9.52
N THR A 329 10.82 -2.66 -8.27
CA THR A 329 9.47 -2.24 -7.90
C THR A 329 9.36 -0.72 -7.85
N ILE A 330 8.94 -0.12 -8.96
CA ILE A 330 8.77 1.34 -9.09
C ILE A 330 7.32 1.73 -8.78
N GLY A 331 7.11 2.96 -8.31
CA GLY A 331 5.77 3.52 -8.04
C GLY A 331 5.29 3.44 -6.59
N VAL A 332 5.88 2.55 -5.78
CA VAL A 332 5.66 2.51 -4.32
C VAL A 332 6.15 3.82 -3.69
N LYS A 333 5.32 4.46 -2.87
CA LYS A 333 5.66 5.65 -2.07
C LYS A 333 5.63 5.38 -0.58
N ASN A 334 4.84 4.41 -0.14
CA ASN A 334 4.69 4.01 1.25
C ASN A 334 4.88 2.50 1.37
N ILE A 335 5.66 2.06 2.34
CA ILE A 335 5.79 0.66 2.73
C ILE A 335 5.33 0.58 4.20
N TYR A 336 4.27 -0.18 4.45
CA TYR A 336 3.82 -0.51 5.79
C TYR A 336 4.45 -1.84 6.19
N VAL A 337 5.24 -1.84 7.26
CA VAL A 337 5.88 -3.03 7.80
C VAL A 337 5.27 -3.39 9.16
N GLU A 338 4.68 -4.58 9.24
CA GLU A 338 4.16 -5.15 10.48
C GLU A 338 5.18 -6.00 11.28
N PRO A 339 6.26 -6.57 10.69
CA PRO A 339 7.23 -7.34 11.47
C PRO A 339 7.84 -6.55 12.63
N THR A 340 7.72 -7.10 13.83
CA THR A 340 8.36 -6.56 15.06
C THR A 340 9.86 -6.91 15.16
N THR A 341 10.36 -7.70 14.21
CA THR A 341 11.79 -7.95 14.02
C THR A 341 12.14 -7.71 12.57
N VAL A 342 13.25 -7.03 12.32
CA VAL A 342 13.68 -6.72 10.95
C VAL A 342 13.89 -8.00 10.13
N PRO A 343 13.18 -8.17 9.00
CA PRO A 343 13.34 -9.33 8.14
C PRO A 343 14.77 -9.43 7.60
N GLN A 344 15.32 -10.65 7.56
CA GLN A 344 16.57 -10.91 6.88
C GLN A 344 16.40 -10.71 5.37
N LEU A 345 17.35 -10.04 4.74
CA LEU A 345 17.32 -9.73 3.32
C LEU A 345 18.36 -10.54 2.55
N GLY A 346 17.96 -11.05 1.39
CA GLY A 346 18.86 -11.55 0.35
C GLY A 346 19.66 -10.40 -0.31
N GLU A 347 20.37 -10.74 -1.38
CA GLU A 347 21.15 -9.74 -2.10
C GLU A 347 20.24 -8.82 -2.93
N ASN A 348 20.49 -7.50 -2.90
CA ASN A 348 19.87 -6.52 -3.80
C ASN A 348 18.34 -6.55 -3.79
N VAL A 349 17.71 -6.68 -2.62
CA VAL A 349 16.24 -6.81 -2.50
C VAL A 349 15.52 -5.63 -3.13
N TRP A 350 16.07 -4.42 -2.98
CA TRP A 350 15.47 -3.16 -3.41
C TRP A 350 16.20 -2.53 -4.61
N GLU A 351 17.01 -3.28 -5.34
CA GLU A 351 17.78 -2.75 -6.48
C GLU A 351 16.86 -2.04 -7.48
N GLY A 352 17.15 -0.78 -7.80
CA GLY A 352 16.32 0.03 -8.72
C GLY A 352 15.13 0.74 -8.07
N VAL A 353 14.85 0.49 -6.77
CA VAL A 353 13.90 1.29 -5.99
C VAL A 353 14.59 2.55 -5.47
N LYS A 354 13.93 3.70 -5.59
CA LYS A 354 14.47 4.97 -5.10
C LYS A 354 14.10 5.17 -3.62
N GLN A 355 14.81 4.47 -2.74
CA GLN A 355 14.44 4.31 -1.33
C GLN A 355 14.37 5.63 -0.55
N ASP A 356 15.21 6.63 -0.88
CA ASP A 356 15.28 7.94 -0.20
C ASP A 356 14.00 8.79 -0.28
N ILE A 357 13.07 8.44 -1.16
CA ILE A 357 11.77 9.12 -1.31
C ILE A 357 10.57 8.23 -0.97
N VAL A 358 10.81 7.01 -0.48
CA VAL A 358 9.78 6.05 -0.10
C VAL A 358 9.69 6.03 1.41
N ASN A 359 8.49 6.33 1.91
CA ASN A 359 8.17 6.29 3.34
C ASN A 359 8.13 4.83 3.80
N LEU A 360 8.85 4.51 4.88
CA LEU A 360 8.74 3.23 5.56
C LEU A 360 8.08 3.47 6.92
N ASP A 361 6.95 2.80 7.15
CA ASP A 361 6.09 3.03 8.29
C ASP A 361 5.97 1.79 9.18
N THR A 362 6.22 1.97 10.47
CA THR A 362 6.26 0.94 11.53
C THR A 362 5.15 1.10 12.58
N ARG A 363 4.18 2.02 12.37
CA ARG A 363 3.23 2.59 13.35
C ARG A 363 2.38 1.64 14.21
N GLU A 364 2.43 0.32 14.02
CA GLU A 364 1.75 -0.62 14.93
C GLU A 364 2.53 -0.94 16.21
N ALA A 365 3.79 -0.48 16.33
CA ALA A 365 4.57 -0.61 17.56
C ALA A 365 4.41 0.62 18.49
N GLU A 366 4.24 0.39 19.79
CA GLU A 366 4.33 1.47 20.79
C GLU A 366 5.77 2.04 20.81
N GLY A 367 5.94 3.32 20.50
CA GLY A 367 7.24 4.01 20.49
C GLY A 367 8.03 3.88 19.17
N ASN A 368 9.31 4.28 19.21
CA ASN A 368 10.20 4.30 18.03
C ASN A 368 11.16 3.10 17.96
N GLU A 369 11.08 2.16 18.90
CA GLU A 369 12.04 1.04 19.00
C GLU A 369 12.13 0.21 17.72
N ILE A 370 10.99 -0.03 17.04
CA ILE A 370 10.98 -0.76 15.77
C ILE A 370 11.57 0.09 14.65
N ALA A 371 11.20 1.38 14.55
CA ALA A 371 11.78 2.29 13.57
C ALA A 371 13.32 2.35 13.70
N ASP A 372 13.84 2.41 14.93
CA ASP A 372 15.28 2.41 15.23
C ASP A 372 15.96 1.12 14.74
N LEU A 373 15.32 -0.05 14.90
CA LEU A 373 15.85 -1.32 14.39
C LEU A 373 15.96 -1.32 12.86
N TYR A 374 14.96 -0.77 12.15
CA TYR A 374 15.00 -0.65 10.70
C TYR A 374 16.06 0.38 10.24
N ALA A 375 16.29 1.44 11.02
CA ALA A 375 17.30 2.46 10.74
C ALA A 375 18.75 1.95 10.86
N GLU A 376 18.98 0.90 11.66
CA GLU A 376 20.29 0.24 11.79
C GLU A 376 20.52 -0.87 10.74
N ALA A 377 19.46 -1.34 10.08
CA ALA A 377 19.52 -2.52 9.24
C ALA A 377 19.95 -2.22 7.79
N GLU A 378 20.84 -3.07 7.24
CA GLU A 378 21.33 -2.95 5.86
C GLU A 378 20.19 -3.04 4.84
N GLN A 379 20.31 -2.25 3.77
CA GLN A 379 19.28 -1.95 2.76
C GLN A 379 18.02 -1.24 3.33
N TRP A 380 17.55 -1.54 4.55
CA TRP A 380 16.37 -0.86 5.15
C TRP A 380 16.65 0.60 5.53
N LYS A 381 17.84 0.88 6.07
CA LYS A 381 18.28 2.23 6.45
C LYS A 381 18.32 3.26 5.31
N GLU A 382 18.17 2.81 4.07
CA GLU A 382 18.16 3.67 2.88
C GLU A 382 16.78 4.30 2.62
N PHE A 383 15.72 3.81 3.28
CA PHE A 383 14.37 4.36 3.19
C PHE A 383 14.18 5.64 4.01
N HIS A 384 13.14 6.42 3.68
CA HIS A 384 12.65 7.47 4.57
C HIS A 384 11.82 6.84 5.70
N ILE A 385 12.50 6.42 6.77
CA ILE A 385 11.88 5.74 7.91
C ILE A 385 11.09 6.75 8.74
N LEU A 386 9.77 6.59 8.72
CA LEU A 386 8.85 7.31 9.58
C LEU A 386 9.02 6.80 11.00
N HIS A 387 9.57 7.66 11.83
CA HIS A 387 9.45 7.53 13.26
C HIS A 387 8.15 8.24 13.67
N ASN A 388 7.60 7.89 14.83
CA ASN A 388 6.50 8.63 15.42
C ASN A 388 6.98 9.97 15.98
N TYR A 389 7.64 10.80 15.17
CA TYR A 389 7.94 12.18 15.50
C TYR A 389 6.84 13.06 14.90
N LEU A 390 6.08 13.70 15.77
CA LEU A 390 5.04 14.63 15.35
C LEU A 390 5.69 15.99 15.04
N LEU A 391 5.36 16.62 13.91
CA LEU A 391 5.82 17.99 13.63
C LEU A 391 5.29 18.93 14.72
N GLY A 392 6.21 19.58 15.44
CA GLY A 392 5.89 20.34 16.65
C GLY A 392 6.12 19.60 17.97
N ASP A 393 6.52 18.32 17.97
CA ASP A 393 7.06 17.58 19.13
C ASP A 393 8.54 17.95 19.30
N ALA A 394 8.75 19.17 19.78
CA ALA A 394 10.08 19.76 19.93
C ALA A 394 10.88 19.14 21.07
N ASN A 395 10.23 18.44 22.02
CA ASN A 395 10.91 17.76 23.13
C ASN A 395 11.10 16.24 22.93
N VAL A 396 10.61 15.70 21.81
CA VAL A 396 10.78 14.30 21.38
C VAL A 396 10.15 13.31 22.38
N ASP A 397 9.01 13.68 22.96
CA ASP A 397 8.28 12.85 23.92
C ASP A 397 7.12 12.04 23.30
N GLY A 398 6.87 12.23 22.00
CA GLY A 398 5.84 11.53 21.24
C GLY A 398 4.47 12.20 21.28
N GLU A 399 4.34 13.40 21.87
CA GLU A 399 3.11 14.21 21.88
C GLU A 399 3.39 15.66 21.42
N VAL A 400 2.51 16.28 20.63
CA VAL A 400 2.55 17.75 20.42
C VAL A 400 1.71 18.40 21.52
N SER A 401 2.35 19.17 22.38
CA SER A 401 1.77 19.73 23.59
C SER A 401 2.34 21.11 23.96
N VAL A 402 1.90 21.63 25.11
CA VAL A 402 2.46 22.87 25.67
C VAL A 402 3.92 22.67 26.13
N ALA A 403 4.35 21.43 26.34
CA ALA A 403 5.73 21.10 26.65
C ALA A 403 6.67 21.44 25.49
N ASP A 404 6.20 21.29 24.26
CA ASP A 404 6.96 21.61 23.05
C ASP A 404 7.10 23.10 22.81
N ILE A 405 6.01 23.85 23.02
CA ILE A 405 6.06 25.32 23.05
C ILE A 405 7.10 25.78 24.08
N THR A 406 7.14 25.13 25.25
CA THR A 406 8.10 25.44 26.30
C THR A 406 9.53 25.06 25.89
N ALA A 407 9.72 23.94 25.22
CA ALA A 407 11.01 23.50 24.70
C ALA A 407 11.56 24.46 23.64
N ILE A 408 10.73 24.89 22.69
CA ILE A 408 11.06 25.90 21.67
C ILE A 408 11.40 27.25 22.32
N THR A 409 10.62 27.65 23.33
CA THR A 409 10.86 28.91 24.08
C THR A 409 12.19 28.85 24.84
N ASN A 410 12.49 27.72 25.49
CA ASN A 410 13.75 27.53 26.22
C ASN A 410 14.95 27.58 25.28
N TYR A 411 14.85 26.98 24.09
CA TYR A 411 15.88 27.06 23.06
C TYR A 411 16.17 28.50 22.62
N GLN A 412 15.15 29.32 22.37
CA GLN A 412 15.31 30.75 22.03
C GLN A 412 15.93 31.59 23.14
N LEU A 413 15.77 31.15 24.39
CA LEU A 413 16.33 31.81 25.57
C LEU A 413 17.71 31.25 25.95
N GLU A 414 18.29 30.37 25.12
CA GLU A 414 19.57 29.69 25.36
C GLU A 414 19.59 28.93 26.72
N ILE A 415 18.45 28.35 27.10
CA ILE A 415 18.31 27.55 28.32
C ILE A 415 18.54 26.08 27.93
N GLU A 416 19.58 25.45 28.51
CA GLU A 416 19.94 24.06 28.22
C GLU A 416 18.78 23.08 28.56
N SER A 417 18.46 22.20 27.60
CA SER A 417 17.50 21.08 27.73
C SER A 417 18.11 19.80 27.17
N ASP A 418 17.94 18.69 27.87
CA ASP A 418 18.51 17.38 27.49
C ASP A 418 17.73 16.70 26.35
N GLN A 419 16.51 17.19 26.05
CA GLN A 419 15.60 16.65 25.05
C GLN A 419 14.99 17.81 24.24
N PHE A 420 15.67 18.20 23.15
CA PHE A 420 15.21 19.22 22.22
C PHE A 420 15.67 18.88 20.81
N ASP A 421 14.75 18.85 19.85
CA ASP A 421 15.05 18.65 18.44
C ASP A 421 14.68 19.88 17.61
N ALA A 422 15.70 20.55 17.07
CA ALA A 422 15.52 21.78 16.29
C ALA A 422 14.81 21.55 14.95
N PHE A 423 14.85 20.33 14.39
CA PHE A 423 14.18 19.98 13.14
C PHE A 423 12.68 19.77 13.36
N LEU A 424 12.28 19.13 14.47
CA LEU A 424 10.86 18.98 14.84
C LEU A 424 10.26 20.30 15.35
N ALA A 425 11.09 21.17 15.92
CA ALA A 425 10.72 22.50 16.39
C ALA A 425 10.52 23.55 15.27
N ASP A 426 11.10 23.35 14.08
CA ASP A 426 10.94 24.22 12.90
C ASP A 426 9.69 23.80 12.10
N VAL A 427 8.53 24.10 12.66
CA VAL A 427 7.22 23.67 12.13
C VAL A 427 6.88 24.40 10.84
N ASN A 428 7.39 25.61 10.65
CA ASN A 428 7.15 26.41 9.45
C ASN A 428 8.16 26.12 8.32
N GLN A 429 9.21 25.36 8.62
CA GLN A 429 10.29 24.94 7.72
C GLN A 429 11.06 26.11 7.09
N ASP A 430 11.21 27.22 7.80
CA ASP A 430 11.96 28.39 7.35
C ASP A 430 13.46 28.31 7.66
N GLY A 431 13.87 27.27 8.40
CA GLY A 431 15.25 27.02 8.80
C GLY A 431 15.68 27.75 10.07
N GLU A 432 14.78 28.47 10.72
CA GLU A 432 14.99 29.16 12.00
C GLU A 432 13.93 28.77 13.03
N VAL A 433 14.34 28.17 14.15
CA VAL A 433 13.41 27.88 15.24
C VAL A 433 13.04 29.17 15.99
N GLY A 434 11.89 29.73 15.65
CA GLY A 434 11.49 31.10 15.97
C GLY A 434 10.11 31.22 16.63
N VAL A 435 9.72 32.47 16.90
CA VAL A 435 8.39 32.76 17.49
C VAL A 435 7.26 32.36 16.52
N ALA A 436 7.58 32.26 15.23
CA ALA A 436 6.68 31.74 14.21
C ALA A 436 6.33 30.26 14.45
N ASP A 437 7.29 29.44 14.84
CA ASP A 437 7.07 28.02 15.13
C ASP A 437 6.28 27.81 16.41
N ILE A 438 6.59 28.58 17.46
CA ILE A 438 5.76 28.62 18.68
C ILE A 438 4.30 28.92 18.32
N THR A 439 4.08 29.87 17.43
CA THR A 439 2.74 30.26 16.97
C THR A 439 2.07 29.14 16.16
N MET A 440 2.83 28.42 15.33
CA MET A 440 2.31 27.29 14.55
C MET A 440 1.99 26.07 15.41
N VAL A 441 2.86 25.68 16.34
CA VAL A 441 2.56 24.64 17.34
C VAL A 441 1.32 25.03 18.15
N THR A 442 1.22 26.30 18.56
CA THR A 442 0.03 26.81 19.24
C THR A 442 -1.23 26.66 18.38
N ASN A 443 -1.17 26.93 17.08
CA ASN A 443 -2.31 26.77 16.18
C ASN A 443 -2.67 25.29 15.96
N ILE A 444 -1.69 24.40 15.84
CA ILE A 444 -1.89 22.94 15.72
C ILE A 444 -2.65 22.41 16.95
N LEU A 445 -2.24 22.81 18.16
CA LEU A 445 -2.93 22.47 19.41
C LEU A 445 -4.38 22.99 19.48
N LEU A 446 -4.68 24.05 18.74
CA LEU A 446 -6.00 24.68 18.67
C LEU A 446 -6.90 24.07 17.58
N GLU A 447 -6.33 23.45 16.54
CA GLU A 447 -7.06 22.87 15.40
C GLU A 447 -7.38 21.37 15.56
N GLU A 448 -6.51 20.56 16.18
CA GLU A 448 -6.65 19.09 16.19
C GLU A 448 -7.53 18.50 17.31
N MET A 449 -8.00 19.31 18.27
CA MET A 449 -8.76 18.79 19.42
C MET A 449 -10.27 19.03 19.32
N GLU A 450 -11.06 17.95 19.14
CA GLU A 450 -12.49 17.98 19.51
C GLU A 450 -12.63 18.38 20.99
N ILE A 451 -13.22 19.55 21.24
CA ILE A 451 -13.45 20.09 22.58
C ILE A 451 -14.53 19.25 23.28
N ASN A 452 -14.12 18.26 24.05
CA ASN A 452 -15.02 17.39 24.80
C ASN A 452 -15.62 18.12 26.03
N VAL A 453 -16.93 18.32 26.00
CA VAL A 453 -17.70 18.96 27.08
C VAL A 453 -17.84 18.00 28.27
N VAL A 454 -17.05 18.19 29.33
CA VAL A 454 -17.21 17.44 30.58
C VAL A 454 -18.30 18.07 31.44
N ARG A 455 -19.29 17.29 31.90
CA ARG A 455 -20.32 17.74 32.84
C ARG A 455 -19.85 17.61 34.29
N ARG A 456 -19.86 18.75 34.99
CA ARG A 456 -20.12 18.98 36.45
C ARG A 456 -19.34 18.11 37.45
N ALA A 457 -18.30 18.65 38.06
CA ALA A 457 -17.76 18.16 39.33
C ALA A 457 -18.55 18.76 40.54
N PRO A 458 -18.70 18.06 41.67
CA PRO A 458 -19.40 18.56 42.86
C PRO A 458 -18.63 19.67 43.58
N ALA A 459 -19.36 20.59 44.22
CA ALA A 459 -18.80 21.68 45.01
C ALA A 459 -17.99 21.16 46.21
N HIS A 460 -16.77 21.70 46.35
CA HIS A 460 -15.74 21.41 47.35
C HIS A 460 -14.90 20.14 47.09
N SER A 461 -13.92 20.31 46.21
CA SER A 461 -12.81 19.38 46.03
C SER A 461 -11.53 20.06 46.55
N GLU A 462 -10.79 19.39 47.44
CA GLU A 462 -9.46 19.83 47.91
C GLU A 462 -8.34 19.27 47.01
N VAL A 463 -8.62 19.09 45.73
CA VAL A 463 -7.69 18.45 44.78
C VAL A 463 -6.75 19.50 44.18
N ALA A 464 -5.45 19.19 44.20
CA ALA A 464 -4.43 20.03 43.59
C ALA A 464 -4.51 19.91 42.06
N GLY A 465 -4.45 21.04 41.35
CA GLY A 465 -4.59 21.13 39.89
C GLY A 465 -5.91 21.77 39.43
N GLU A 466 -6.84 22.08 40.33
CA GLU A 466 -8.14 22.65 39.95
C GLU A 466 -8.07 24.16 39.66
N ILE A 467 -8.75 24.55 38.58
CA ILE A 467 -8.97 25.94 38.18
C ILE A 467 -10.39 26.35 38.55
N LEU A 468 -10.48 27.37 39.40
CA LEU A 468 -11.72 27.91 39.94
C LEU A 468 -12.02 29.27 39.32
N LEU A 469 -13.29 29.52 39.04
CA LEU A 469 -13.79 30.82 38.62
C LEU A 469 -14.65 31.42 39.72
N ASP A 470 -14.46 32.72 39.98
CA ASP A 470 -15.33 33.47 40.89
C ASP A 470 -16.80 33.46 40.41
N ASP A 471 -17.71 33.63 41.37
CA ASP A 471 -19.13 33.74 41.08
C ASP A 471 -19.43 34.92 40.14
N LEU A 472 -20.28 34.67 39.15
CA LEU A 472 -20.72 35.65 38.16
C LEU A 472 -22.21 35.98 38.39
N ASN A 473 -22.55 37.26 38.41
CA ASN A 473 -23.93 37.73 38.40
C ASN A 473 -24.05 38.97 37.51
N ILE A 474 -24.47 38.74 36.26
CA ILE A 474 -24.36 39.74 35.19
C ILE A 474 -25.73 40.00 34.54
N LYS A 475 -26.02 41.28 34.33
CA LYS A 475 -27.22 41.73 33.61
C LYS A 475 -26.96 41.74 32.10
N PRO A 476 -27.98 41.54 31.25
CA PRO A 476 -27.82 41.66 29.79
C PRO A 476 -27.21 43.01 29.41
N GLY A 477 -26.19 42.98 28.53
CA GLY A 477 -25.45 44.17 28.10
C GLY A 477 -24.46 44.73 29.13
N ALA A 478 -24.25 44.07 30.27
CA ALA A 478 -23.22 44.44 31.24
C ALA A 478 -21.95 43.58 31.08
N GLN A 479 -20.84 44.07 31.64
CA GLN A 479 -19.58 43.34 31.78
C GLN A 479 -19.25 43.14 33.26
N GLN A 480 -18.71 41.99 33.62
CA GLN A 480 -18.19 41.70 34.95
C GLN A 480 -16.80 41.06 34.83
N VAL A 481 -15.87 41.52 35.66
CA VAL A 481 -14.55 40.89 35.79
C VAL A 481 -14.62 39.85 36.92
N ILE A 482 -14.18 38.63 36.64
CA ILE A 482 -14.08 37.54 37.61
C ILE A 482 -12.65 37.02 37.68
N ALA A 483 -12.20 36.55 38.85
CA ALA A 483 -10.90 35.91 38.95
C ALA A 483 -10.97 34.44 38.50
N MET A 484 -9.90 34.01 37.84
CA MET A 484 -9.56 32.63 37.58
C MET A 484 -8.40 32.26 38.50
N SER A 485 -8.66 31.36 39.44
CA SER A 485 -7.74 30.96 40.50
C SER A 485 -7.22 29.54 40.28
N LEU A 486 -5.94 29.31 40.56
CA LEU A 486 -5.30 28.00 40.47
C LEU A 486 -4.79 27.57 41.84
N ASN A 487 -5.18 26.37 42.26
CA ASN A 487 -4.57 25.68 43.39
C ASN A 487 -3.62 24.60 42.89
N ASN A 488 -2.30 24.84 42.98
CA ASN A 488 -1.28 23.90 42.54
C ASN A 488 -0.23 23.67 43.64
N LYS A 489 -0.03 22.39 43.98
CA LYS A 489 1.04 21.96 44.89
C LYS A 489 2.43 21.94 44.23
N VAL A 490 2.47 22.07 42.91
CA VAL A 490 3.68 22.04 42.07
C VAL A 490 3.70 23.29 41.20
N ALA A 491 4.84 23.96 41.12
CA ALA A 491 4.99 25.18 40.34
C ALA A 491 5.01 24.88 38.82
N LEU A 492 4.35 25.71 38.02
CA LEU A 492 4.13 25.47 36.58
C LEU A 492 4.76 26.57 35.73
N THR A 493 5.42 26.25 34.63
CA THR A 493 5.90 27.23 33.63
C THR A 493 4.85 27.55 32.58
N ALA A 494 3.87 26.66 32.39
CA ALA A 494 2.77 26.85 31.47
C ALA A 494 1.49 26.16 31.98
N LEU A 495 0.34 26.58 31.46
CA LEU A 495 -0.98 26.07 31.82
C LEU A 495 -1.94 26.19 30.63
N GLN A 496 -2.77 25.17 30.42
CA GLN A 496 -3.90 25.21 29.50
C GLN A 496 -5.19 24.97 30.27
N CYS A 497 -6.26 25.67 29.91
CA CYS A 497 -7.60 25.38 30.43
C CYS A 497 -8.73 25.79 29.48
N ASP A 498 -9.85 25.06 29.57
CA ASP A 498 -11.06 25.36 28.82
C ASP A 498 -12.16 25.92 29.72
N VAL A 499 -12.66 27.10 29.38
CA VAL A 499 -13.76 27.78 30.06
C VAL A 499 -15.02 27.67 29.21
N VAL A 500 -16.04 27.02 29.76
CA VAL A 500 -17.37 26.91 29.15
C VAL A 500 -18.31 27.85 29.88
N LEU A 501 -18.91 28.80 29.16
CA LEU A 501 -19.92 29.70 29.71
C LEU A 501 -21.33 29.34 29.19
N PRO A 502 -22.38 29.55 29.99
CA PRO A 502 -23.76 29.47 29.52
C PRO A 502 -24.02 30.32 28.27
N GLN A 503 -24.98 29.89 27.45
CA GLN A 503 -25.42 30.64 26.27
C GLN A 503 -25.80 32.08 26.65
N GLY A 504 -25.28 33.05 25.90
CA GLY A 504 -25.46 34.48 26.15
C GLY A 504 -24.35 35.12 26.98
N LEU A 505 -23.33 34.36 27.41
CA LEU A 505 -22.10 34.89 28.00
C LEU A 505 -20.89 34.59 27.13
N ARG A 506 -19.96 35.54 27.06
CA ARG A 506 -18.67 35.36 26.39
C ARG A 506 -17.53 36.03 27.15
N ILE A 507 -16.33 35.46 27.06
CA ILE A 507 -15.10 36.10 27.53
C ILE A 507 -14.67 37.10 26.47
N VAL A 508 -14.46 38.36 26.86
CA VAL A 508 -14.04 39.45 25.97
C VAL A 508 -12.63 39.95 26.25
N ALA A 509 -12.07 39.62 27.42
CA ALA A 509 -10.67 39.89 27.74
C ALA A 509 -10.17 38.90 28.80
N VAL A 510 -8.88 38.58 28.72
CA VAL A 510 -8.14 37.81 29.73
C VAL A 510 -6.89 38.58 30.09
N ASN A 511 -6.74 38.95 31.35
CA ASN A 511 -5.59 39.69 31.84
C ASN A 511 -4.85 38.87 32.90
N GLY A 512 -3.52 38.91 32.87
CA GLY A 512 -2.71 38.33 33.93
C GLY A 512 -2.91 39.03 35.28
N THR A 513 -2.52 38.35 36.35
CA THR A 513 -2.44 38.88 37.72
C THR A 513 -0.99 39.13 38.08
N ASP A 514 -0.71 39.60 39.29
CA ASP A 514 0.68 39.67 39.79
C ASP A 514 1.39 38.30 39.75
N ARG A 515 0.62 37.22 39.94
CA ARG A 515 1.11 35.84 39.89
C ARG A 515 1.52 35.40 38.49
N THR A 516 0.95 36.02 37.47
CA THR A 516 1.20 35.72 36.05
C THR A 516 1.71 36.95 35.29
N ALA A 517 2.28 37.94 35.99
CA ALA A 517 2.73 39.22 35.41
C ALA A 517 3.80 39.04 34.31
N ARG A 518 4.51 37.91 34.35
CA ARG A 518 5.51 37.53 33.34
C ARG A 518 5.08 36.33 32.50
N HIS A 519 3.78 36.08 32.41
CA HIS A 519 3.22 35.04 31.54
C HIS A 519 2.41 35.69 30.42
N HIS A 520 2.42 35.07 29.25
CA HIS A 520 1.57 35.43 28.12
C HIS A 520 0.26 34.66 28.19
N PHE A 521 -0.81 35.29 27.70
CA PHE A 521 -2.14 34.70 27.63
C PHE A 521 -2.59 34.66 26.18
N THR A 522 -2.92 33.48 25.69
CA THR A 522 -3.52 33.28 24.37
C THR A 522 -4.90 32.68 24.56
N THR A 523 -5.92 33.20 23.86
CA THR A 523 -7.29 32.71 23.97
C THR A 523 -7.92 32.47 22.61
N ALA A 524 -8.65 31.37 22.47
CA ALA A 524 -9.46 31.07 21.29
C ALA A 524 -10.85 30.62 21.72
N THR A 525 -11.88 31.03 20.99
CA THR A 525 -13.28 30.66 21.29
C THR A 525 -13.89 29.95 20.09
N HIS A 526 -14.39 28.73 20.32
CA HIS A 526 -15.10 27.93 19.32
C HIS A 526 -16.35 27.30 19.94
N ASN A 527 -17.51 27.41 19.28
CA ASN A 527 -18.79 26.84 19.72
C ASN A 527 -19.17 27.11 21.20
N GLY A 528 -18.86 28.29 21.73
CA GLY A 528 -19.20 28.69 23.10
C GLY A 528 -18.25 28.19 24.19
N VAL A 529 -17.12 27.56 23.82
CA VAL A 529 -16.02 27.21 24.71
C VAL A 529 -14.82 28.12 24.41
N THR A 530 -14.24 28.72 25.44
CA THR A 530 -13.04 29.54 25.34
C THR A 530 -11.85 28.81 25.96
N ARG A 531 -10.87 28.43 25.14
CA ARG A 531 -9.57 27.91 25.60
C ARG A 531 -8.67 29.07 25.99
N ILE A 532 -7.97 28.94 27.11
CA ILE A 532 -6.98 29.88 27.62
C ILE A 532 -5.66 29.13 27.80
N LEU A 533 -4.60 29.65 27.18
CA LEU A 533 -3.22 29.19 27.30
C LEU A 533 -2.43 30.23 28.06
N VAL A 534 -1.63 29.80 29.03
CA VAL A 534 -0.74 30.62 29.85
C VAL A 534 0.67 30.09 29.69
N THR A 535 1.60 30.90 29.19
CA THR A 535 2.99 30.50 28.97
C THR A 535 3.95 31.49 29.59
N SER A 536 5.07 31.04 30.14
CA SER A 536 6.04 31.94 30.77
C SER A 536 6.87 32.72 29.74
N ASN A 537 6.96 34.05 29.88
CA ASN A 537 7.76 34.92 29.01
C ASN A 537 9.25 34.96 29.38
N THR A 538 9.60 34.48 30.57
CA THR A 538 10.96 34.57 31.14
C THR A 538 11.32 33.33 31.96
N ASN A 539 10.71 32.18 31.64
CA ASN A 539 10.85 30.91 32.36
C ASN A 539 10.58 30.99 33.88
N GLU A 540 9.74 31.94 34.28
CA GLU A 540 9.22 32.06 35.64
C GLU A 540 8.14 31.02 35.92
N LEU A 541 8.06 30.61 37.19
CA LEU A 541 7.15 29.59 37.67
C LEU A 541 5.89 30.21 38.30
N MET A 542 4.71 29.71 37.93
CA MET A 542 3.45 29.87 38.66
C MET A 542 3.49 29.07 39.97
N ALA A 543 4.25 29.55 40.96
CA ALA A 543 4.38 28.93 42.28
C ALA A 543 3.25 29.38 43.24
N GLY A 544 3.03 28.61 44.32
CA GLY A 544 2.12 28.98 45.42
C GLY A 544 0.86 28.12 45.49
N ASN A 545 0.54 27.63 46.68
CA ASN A 545 -0.53 26.64 46.90
C ASN A 545 -1.94 27.08 46.46
N SER A 546 -2.28 28.38 46.41
CA SER A 546 -3.58 28.87 45.91
C SER A 546 -3.51 30.37 45.60
N GLY A 547 -4.09 30.81 44.48
CA GLY A 547 -4.27 32.23 44.17
C GLY A 547 -4.63 32.51 42.71
N ASP A 548 -5.06 33.74 42.45
CA ASP A 548 -5.52 34.18 41.14
C ASP A 548 -4.40 34.12 40.11
N ILE A 549 -4.70 33.60 38.92
CA ILE A 549 -3.78 33.49 37.78
C ILE A 549 -4.25 34.31 36.59
N ALA A 550 -5.55 34.59 36.46
CA ALA A 550 -6.06 35.51 35.44
C ALA A 550 -7.30 36.26 35.94
N LEU A 551 -7.57 37.41 35.33
CA LEU A 551 -8.81 38.17 35.46
C LEU A 551 -9.56 38.08 34.13
N LEU A 552 -10.73 37.45 34.13
CA LEU A 552 -11.57 37.26 32.96
C LEU A 552 -12.64 38.34 32.93
N THR A 553 -12.70 39.13 31.85
CA THR A 553 -13.84 40.02 31.60
C THR A 553 -14.90 39.25 30.84
N ILE A 554 -16.05 39.03 31.47
CA ILE A 554 -17.21 38.36 30.88
C ILE A 554 -18.26 39.40 30.51
N GLU A 555 -18.82 39.26 29.32
CA GLU A 555 -19.92 40.07 28.81
C GLU A 555 -21.17 39.23 28.60
N ALA A 556 -22.33 39.77 29.00
CA ALA A 556 -23.62 39.20 28.63
C ALA A 556 -24.12 39.83 27.32
N ASP A 557 -24.18 39.03 26.27
CA ASP A 557 -24.59 39.50 24.94
C ASP A 557 -26.12 39.68 24.83
N ASP A 558 -26.57 40.16 23.68
CA ASP A 558 -27.99 40.48 23.42
C ASP A 558 -28.93 39.25 23.44
N THR A 559 -28.37 38.04 23.52
CA THR A 559 -29.12 36.78 23.65
C THR A 559 -29.31 36.33 25.11
N ALA A 560 -28.68 37.01 26.07
CA ALA A 560 -28.86 36.77 27.50
C ALA A 560 -30.29 37.08 27.96
N THR A 561 -30.97 36.13 28.60
CA THR A 561 -32.36 36.29 29.08
C THR A 561 -32.41 36.44 30.60
N GLY A 562 -32.57 37.68 31.07
CA GLY A 562 -32.64 38.00 32.51
C GLY A 562 -31.27 38.14 33.19
N GLU A 563 -31.25 38.30 34.52
CA GLU A 563 -30.01 38.23 35.31
C GLU A 563 -29.44 36.80 35.21
N MET A 564 -28.20 36.69 34.74
CA MET A 564 -27.54 35.40 34.56
C MET A 564 -26.54 35.18 35.69
N GLU A 565 -26.81 34.15 36.50
CA GLU A 565 -26.03 33.80 37.67
C GLU A 565 -25.28 32.48 37.43
N VAL A 566 -23.95 32.51 37.59
CA VAL A 566 -23.10 31.33 37.58
C VAL A 566 -22.39 31.26 38.92
N ARG A 567 -22.68 30.22 39.70
CA ARG A 567 -22.01 29.96 40.99
C ARG A 567 -21.14 28.73 40.93
N ASN A 568 -19.94 28.80 41.52
CA ASN A 568 -18.99 27.70 41.62
C ASN A 568 -18.62 27.06 40.26
N ALA A 569 -18.25 27.88 39.27
CA ALA A 569 -17.78 27.35 37.99
C ALA A 569 -16.36 26.80 38.13
N SER A 570 -16.16 25.55 37.69
CA SER A 570 -14.85 24.94 37.51
C SER A 570 -14.54 24.90 36.01
N ALA A 571 -13.33 25.28 35.62
CA ALA A 571 -12.82 24.94 34.29
C ALA A 571 -12.45 23.45 34.28
N ALA A 572 -12.64 22.76 33.16
CA ALA A 572 -12.42 21.31 33.08
C ALA A 572 -10.93 20.97 32.98
N ASP A 573 -10.52 19.88 33.63
CA ASP A 573 -9.28 19.19 33.30
C ASP A 573 -9.30 17.70 33.69
N PRO A 574 -9.24 16.76 32.72
CA PRO A 574 -8.89 15.36 33.00
C PRO A 574 -7.43 14.99 32.68
N ARG A 575 -6.61 15.89 32.11
CA ARG A 575 -5.30 15.57 31.52
C ARG A 575 -4.22 16.68 31.58
N ALA A 576 -4.27 17.68 32.47
CA ALA A 576 -3.18 18.64 32.59
C ALA A 576 -1.96 17.95 33.19
N THR A 577 -1.08 17.53 32.30
CA THR A 577 0.29 17.11 32.53
C THR A 577 1.08 18.34 33.01
N ALA A 578 0.95 18.64 34.30
CA ALA A 578 1.78 19.58 35.03
C ALA A 578 3.21 19.02 35.18
N HIS A 579 4.17 19.45 34.35
CA HIS A 579 5.56 18.97 34.43
C HIS A 579 6.58 19.99 34.96
N ARG A 580 7.59 19.43 35.65
CA ARG A 580 8.44 20.02 36.70
C ARG A 580 9.76 20.56 36.13
N LEU A 581 10.32 21.59 36.76
CA LEU A 581 11.77 21.85 36.74
C LEU A 581 12.43 21.17 37.94
N ALA A 582 13.31 20.21 37.69
CA ALA A 582 14.11 19.55 38.72
C ALA A 582 15.31 20.44 39.12
N GLY A 583 15.25 21.00 40.33
CA GLY A 583 16.42 21.30 41.17
C GLY A 583 17.37 22.42 40.73
N ALA A 584 17.21 23.62 41.31
CA ALA A 584 18.34 24.41 41.77
C ALA A 584 17.88 25.47 42.78
N SER A 585 18.39 25.36 44.01
CA SER A 585 18.25 26.34 45.06
C SER A 585 19.08 27.59 44.76
N ALA A 586 18.46 28.69 44.35
CA ALA A 586 19.06 30.02 44.49
C ALA A 586 17.96 31.08 44.61
N GLN A 587 17.84 31.67 45.80
CA GLN A 587 17.05 32.88 46.03
C GLN A 587 17.70 34.05 45.29
N ALA A 588 16.96 34.76 44.44
CA ALA A 588 17.33 36.12 44.01
C ALA A 588 16.15 37.06 44.32
N SER A 589 16.43 38.00 45.22
CA SER A 589 15.52 38.96 45.80
C SER A 589 15.04 40.01 44.80
N THR A 590 13.84 40.49 45.07
CA THR A 590 13.17 41.67 44.51
C THR A 590 14.04 42.94 44.48
N ILE A 591 13.93 43.68 43.37
CA ILE A 591 14.04 45.14 43.15
C ILE A 591 14.82 45.44 41.85
N THR A 592 14.18 46.20 40.97
CA THR A 592 14.77 46.91 39.84
C THR A 592 15.96 47.76 40.30
N ALA A 593 17.17 47.34 39.96
CA ALA A 593 18.36 48.17 39.86
C ALA A 593 19.13 47.52 38.70
N VAL A 594 19.40 48.18 37.58
CA VAL A 594 20.37 49.28 37.50
C VAL A 594 21.35 49.21 38.66
N ASP A 595 22.17 48.17 38.69
CA ASP A 595 23.57 48.45 38.96
C ASP A 595 24.19 48.84 37.62
N GLU A 596 24.88 49.97 37.65
CA GLU A 596 25.61 50.56 36.56
C GLU A 596 26.33 49.51 35.71
N ILE A 597 25.94 49.34 34.44
CA ILE A 597 26.94 49.02 33.42
C ILE A 597 27.39 50.37 32.86
N THR A 598 28.14 51.09 33.69
CA THR A 598 29.21 51.97 33.22
C THR A 598 30.28 51.07 32.60
N ASP A 599 29.98 50.57 31.40
CA ASP A 599 30.99 50.52 30.38
C ASP A 599 30.35 51.09 29.11
N ALA A 600 30.88 52.25 28.72
CA ALA A 600 30.34 53.14 27.70
C ALA A 600 29.82 52.34 26.49
N GLN A 601 28.64 52.62 25.91
CA GLN A 601 28.50 53.76 25.01
C GLN A 601 27.03 54.03 24.58
N ALA A 602 25.97 53.78 25.36
CA ALA A 602 24.65 54.41 25.13
C ALA A 602 23.70 54.23 26.33
N ARG A 603 22.85 55.22 26.65
CA ARG A 603 21.75 55.07 27.62
C ARG A 603 20.42 55.08 26.89
N VAL A 604 19.59 54.07 27.11
CA VAL A 604 18.31 53.89 26.42
C VAL A 604 17.17 53.83 27.43
N PHE A 605 16.18 54.71 27.32
CA PHE A 605 15.04 54.79 28.25
C PHE A 605 13.82 55.45 27.61
N THR A 606 12.67 55.43 28.29
CA THR A 606 11.45 56.12 27.87
C THR A 606 11.07 57.27 28.79
N ARG A 607 10.52 58.32 28.18
CA ARG A 607 9.94 59.46 28.90
C ARG A 607 8.75 60.02 28.12
N ASN A 608 7.56 60.00 28.71
CA ASN A 608 6.32 60.58 28.13
C ASN A 608 6.07 60.14 26.66
N GLN A 609 6.07 58.82 26.39
CA GLN A 609 5.90 58.22 25.06
C GLN A 609 7.02 58.50 24.04
N THR A 610 8.13 59.06 24.50
CA THR A 610 9.33 59.29 23.67
C THR A 610 10.43 58.31 24.06
N LEU A 611 10.98 57.63 23.06
CA LEU A 611 12.24 56.88 23.18
C LEU A 611 13.39 57.88 23.27
N VAL A 612 14.20 57.78 24.33
CA VAL A 612 15.39 58.60 24.54
C VAL A 612 16.64 57.72 24.52
N ILE A 613 17.58 58.07 23.65
CA ILE A 613 18.88 57.41 23.49
C ILE A 613 20.00 58.46 23.66
N ASP A 614 20.71 58.42 24.79
CA ASP A 614 21.93 59.20 24.96
C ASP A 614 23.11 58.40 24.38
N SER A 615 23.61 58.78 23.19
CA SER A 615 24.73 58.14 22.49
C SER A 615 26.01 58.97 22.62
N PRO A 616 27.21 58.43 22.84
CA PRO A 616 28.48 59.15 22.91
C PRO A 616 29.14 59.32 21.53
N ALA A 617 28.64 58.65 20.49
CA ALA A 617 29.20 58.67 19.14
C ALA A 617 28.09 58.69 18.06
N HIS A 618 28.50 58.95 16.82
CA HIS A 618 27.62 58.73 15.68
C HIS A 618 27.48 57.23 15.42
N THR A 619 26.28 56.69 15.58
CA THR A 619 25.94 55.29 15.26
C THR A 619 24.48 55.20 14.78
N THR A 620 23.95 54.00 14.59
CA THR A 620 22.55 53.74 14.24
C THR A 620 21.89 52.85 15.28
N ALA A 621 20.69 53.20 15.72
CA ALA A 621 19.84 52.29 16.48
C ALA A 621 18.87 51.60 15.51
N GLN A 622 18.76 50.28 15.60
CA GLN A 622 17.60 49.59 15.05
C GLN A 622 16.52 49.49 16.11
N VAL A 623 15.34 50.02 15.82
CA VAL A 623 14.17 49.94 16.70
C VAL A 623 13.19 48.97 16.07
N VAL A 624 12.94 47.86 16.73
CA VAL A 624 12.04 46.81 16.26
C VAL A 624 10.83 46.76 17.17
N ALA A 625 9.64 47.01 16.61
CA ALA A 625 8.38 46.82 17.32
C ALA A 625 8.02 45.33 17.35
N VAL A 626 7.32 44.89 18.38
CA VAL A 626 6.85 43.49 18.50
C VAL A 626 5.92 43.05 17.37
N ASN A 627 5.31 43.98 16.64
CA ASN A 627 4.54 43.69 15.42
C ASN A 627 5.41 43.54 14.15
N GLY A 628 6.74 43.44 14.28
CA GLY A 628 7.68 43.22 13.18
C GLY A 628 8.12 44.48 12.43
N THR A 629 7.67 45.69 12.83
CA THR A 629 8.09 46.92 12.16
C THR A 629 9.48 47.35 12.64
N ALA A 630 10.47 47.35 11.74
CA ALA A 630 11.82 47.82 12.02
C ALA A 630 12.07 49.23 11.47
N THR A 631 12.60 50.12 12.30
CA THR A 631 12.99 51.49 11.92
C THR A 631 14.44 51.74 12.32
N THR A 632 15.24 52.25 11.38
CA THR A 632 16.63 52.63 11.66
C THR A 632 16.71 54.11 12.02
N LEU A 633 17.23 54.42 13.21
CA LEU A 633 17.41 55.78 13.70
C LEU A 633 18.90 56.16 13.64
N PRO A 634 19.29 57.19 12.87
CA PRO A 634 20.64 57.74 12.96
C PRO A 634 20.81 58.48 14.28
N LEU A 635 21.83 58.10 15.06
CA LEU A 635 22.14 58.71 16.35
C LEU A 635 23.29 59.72 16.22
N GLN A 636 23.14 60.86 16.88
CA GLN A 636 24.17 61.88 17.06
C GLN A 636 24.80 61.74 18.47
N PRO A 637 26.04 62.18 18.68
CA PRO A 637 26.61 62.32 20.02
C PRO A 637 25.74 63.26 20.89
N GLY A 638 25.34 62.80 22.06
CA GLY A 638 24.37 63.43 22.95
C GLY A 638 23.02 62.73 22.98
N ARG A 639 21.98 63.46 23.37
CA ARG A 639 20.62 62.94 23.49
C ARG A 639 19.90 62.90 22.15
N ASN A 640 19.35 61.75 21.80
CA ASN A 640 18.50 61.52 20.64
C ASN A 640 17.10 61.14 21.12
N GLU A 641 16.06 61.75 20.55
CA GLU A 641 14.67 61.52 20.95
C GLU A 641 13.84 61.13 19.71
N SER A 642 13.03 60.08 19.83
CA SER A 642 12.13 59.63 18.77
C SER A 642 10.75 59.30 19.35
N GLN A 643 9.68 59.78 18.70
CA GLN A 643 8.34 59.37 19.06
C GLN A 643 8.03 58.00 18.47
N LEU A 644 7.54 57.11 19.33
CA LEU A 644 7.06 55.79 18.97
C LEU A 644 5.64 55.61 19.52
N GLY A 645 4.85 54.73 18.90
CA GLY A 645 3.53 54.37 19.43
C GLY A 645 3.62 53.64 20.77
N THR A 646 2.47 53.44 21.43
CA THR A 646 2.36 52.52 22.56
C THR A 646 2.72 51.12 22.10
N GLY A 647 3.58 50.44 22.85
CA GLY A 647 4.05 49.10 22.48
C GLY A 647 5.38 48.71 23.11
N VAL A 648 5.79 47.49 22.82
CA VAL A 648 7.09 46.94 23.22
C VAL A 648 8.05 47.05 22.05
N TYR A 649 9.24 47.55 22.33
CA TYR A 649 10.30 47.78 21.36
C TYR A 649 11.60 47.14 21.83
N VAL A 650 12.34 46.58 20.87
CA VAL A 650 13.73 46.20 21.04
C VAL A 650 14.58 47.23 20.30
N VAL A 651 15.44 47.92 21.03
CA VAL A 651 16.36 48.92 20.49
C VAL A 651 17.76 48.33 20.49
N VAL A 652 18.28 48.02 19.31
CA VAL A 652 19.63 47.48 19.13
C VAL A 652 20.58 48.60 18.75
N ILE A 653 21.65 48.77 19.53
CA ILE A 653 22.73 49.73 19.25
C ILE A 653 24.04 48.98 19.37
N ASP A 654 24.84 48.99 18.31
CA ASP A 654 26.16 48.31 18.26
C ASP A 654 26.12 46.85 18.73
N GLY A 655 25.07 46.11 18.34
CA GLY A 655 24.88 44.69 18.67
C GLY A 655 24.30 44.41 20.05
N LYS A 656 24.02 45.44 20.87
CA LYS A 656 23.40 45.30 22.19
C LYS A 656 21.92 45.67 22.15
N GLY A 657 21.07 44.75 22.58
CA GLY A 657 19.62 44.94 22.62
C GLY A 657 19.13 45.56 23.93
N HIS A 658 18.27 46.57 23.82
CA HIS A 658 17.61 47.23 24.94
C HIS A 658 16.09 47.06 24.78
N LYS A 659 15.46 46.33 25.71
CA LYS A 659 14.01 46.18 25.72
C LYS A 659 13.37 47.38 26.40
N ILE A 660 12.37 47.95 25.76
CA ILE A 660 11.71 49.16 26.22
C ILE A 660 10.21 49.02 26.03
N VAL A 661 9.46 49.44 27.05
CA VAL A 661 8.02 49.51 27.00
C VAL A 661 7.62 50.98 26.95
N ILE A 662 6.81 51.32 25.96
CA ILE A 662 6.13 52.61 25.88
C ILE A 662 4.67 52.37 26.28
N PRO A 663 4.26 52.82 27.49
CA PRO A 663 2.90 52.66 27.98
C PRO A 663 1.88 53.52 27.22
#